data_AF-A0A101GN01-F1
#
_entry.id   AF-A0A101GN01-F1
#
_cell.length_a   1.000
_cell.length_b   1.000
_cell.length_c   1.000
_cell.angle_alpha   90.00
_cell.angle_beta   90.00
_cell.angle_gamma   90.00
#
_symmetry.space_group_name_H-M   'P 1'
#
loop_
_entity.id
_entity.type
_entity.pdbx_description
1 polymer ?
#
loop_
_entity_poly.entity_id
_entity_poly.type
_entity_poly.pdbx_seq_one_letter_code
_entity_poly.pdbx_strand_id
1 'polypeptide(L)'
;MTTLEDYLEKNAERIDKVIHRYFGDVHGDLFRASAHLLLAGGKRLRPAVVILAADAVKKGSSDDLIPAALALELTHNFTLIHDDIMDGDVVRRGVPTVHKVWNEPMAILAGDVLYAKAFEFICLSEAENPAKIRAVKMLARTCTEICEGQSMDMAFGTRDDVSDLDYLEMVSKKTGVLYGASAAIGGILAGANPVQADALYQFGVNSGVAFQIQDDLIDLLASTEKSGKDRASDIREGKQTLIAIKAREKGLDLTPYRRELSAAEIDDLIARLEGAGIIEEVRATAVERATVAKQALSILHAVKHDGIPKSGTVIGTVLGKHPEFRSRAREIGGLAGKAIAEVAAMSQADRKSRLLEIAPELLDELTETHEHSRELPALEGAENGVVMRFAPNPSGPLHLGHARASILNDYYVRRYGGRYVLRIEDTDPRRVDPDAYAMVQEDIAWLGLGITDIVYQSDRLDIYYDWCRKLIELGGAYVCVCDAERFRELKLKGKACPCRERPVEENLELWQQMLDGEFYEGDVTVRVKTELTHPDPAMRDYSAMRIVNAPLHPRVDNTVFPLMNFSVAVDDHLLGITHVIRGKDHIANTRRQRFIFDYFGWKPPFYRHYGRMGISGVVLSTSGMREGINNGTYTGWDDIHLGTMQAIARRGIEPEAVRNAMIDIGAGETDISFSWENLYSRNKEIVDPKANRYFFVPDPVEVTVEGAPLHEAHAALHPNDPSRGVRTLVTAGRVLLPKADLEGRSMIRLKDLYNIRIAWNGDEPHVSYAGDALEDARREKAPIVQWLPADAKLPCTLLRQDGSLEGFCEPLVAGEVDRVVQFERIGFARIDSADNGRVSAYFAHR
;
A
#
# COMPACT_ATOMS: atom_id res chain seq x y z
N MET A 1 -5.19 33.89 14.64
CA MET A 1 -4.36 33.19 13.63
C MET A 1 -2.93 33.35 14.09
N THR A 2 -2.27 32.27 14.48
CA THR A 2 -0.80 32.25 14.67
C THR A 2 -0.14 32.30 13.30
N THR A 3 0.95 33.05 13.15
CA THR A 3 1.76 33.02 11.93
C THR A 3 2.42 31.64 11.76
N LEU A 4 2.96 31.33 10.57
CA LEU A 4 3.74 30.11 10.39
C LEU A 4 4.98 30.11 11.31
N GLU A 5 5.59 31.27 11.51
CA GLU A 5 6.72 31.46 12.42
C GLU A 5 6.32 31.14 13.86
N ASP A 6 5.22 31.70 14.37
CA ASP A 6 4.71 31.39 15.71
C ASP A 6 4.42 29.89 15.90
N TYR A 7 3.90 29.24 14.85
CA TYR A 7 3.60 27.80 14.87
C TYR A 7 4.87 26.96 14.92
N LEU A 8 5.88 27.30 14.13
CA LEU A 8 7.17 26.60 14.12
C LEU A 8 7.92 26.79 15.44
N GLU A 9 7.94 28.02 15.97
CA GLU A 9 8.55 28.32 17.28
C GLU A 9 7.89 27.52 18.41
N LYS A 10 6.55 27.53 18.46
CA LYS A 10 5.81 26.78 19.49
C LYS A 10 6.08 25.28 19.41
N ASN A 11 6.19 24.70 18.21
CA ASN A 11 6.51 23.28 18.07
C ASN A 11 7.97 22.98 18.38
N ALA A 12 8.90 23.88 18.03
CA ALA A 12 10.30 23.76 18.41
C ALA A 12 10.45 23.72 19.94
N GLU A 13 9.80 24.64 20.67
CA GLU A 13 9.79 24.65 22.13
C GLU A 13 9.25 23.34 22.74
N ARG A 14 8.20 22.76 22.14
CA ARG A 14 7.64 21.49 22.60
C ARG A 14 8.65 20.36 22.44
N ILE A 15 9.33 20.29 21.30
CA ILE A 15 10.32 19.27 21.02
C ILE A 15 11.57 19.47 21.89
N ASP A 16 12.03 20.69 22.09
CA ASP A 16 13.18 21.00 22.93
C ASP A 16 12.92 20.62 24.40
N LYS A 17 11.71 20.81 24.93
CA LYS A 17 11.33 20.31 26.26
C LYS A 17 11.49 18.79 26.37
N VAL A 18 11.13 18.05 25.33
CA VAL A 18 11.25 16.59 25.30
C VAL A 18 12.71 16.16 25.12
N ILE A 19 13.47 16.86 24.27
CA ILE A 19 14.92 16.67 24.14
C ILE A 19 15.59 16.85 25.50
N HIS A 20 15.34 17.96 26.20
CA HIS A 20 15.93 18.20 27.52
C HIS A 20 15.53 17.12 28.54
N ARG A 21 14.29 16.62 28.49
CA ARG A 21 13.84 15.54 29.36
C ARG A 21 14.62 14.24 29.17
N TYR A 22 14.96 13.87 27.93
CA TYR A 22 15.62 12.59 27.64
C TYR A 22 17.15 12.69 27.50
N PHE A 23 17.67 13.87 27.14
CA PHE A 23 19.08 14.09 26.79
C PHE A 23 19.76 15.20 27.61
N GLY A 24 19.04 15.92 28.47
CA GLY A 24 19.58 17.06 29.24
C GLY A 24 20.53 16.68 30.37
N ASP A 25 20.23 15.60 31.11
CA ASP A 25 21.02 15.10 32.25
C ASP A 25 21.54 13.68 31.99
N VAL A 26 22.29 13.52 30.90
CA VAL A 26 22.90 12.24 30.54
C VAL A 26 24.30 12.08 31.12
N HIS A 27 24.59 10.90 31.69
CA HIS A 27 25.88 10.55 32.26
C HIS A 27 26.73 9.72 31.29
N GLY A 28 28.05 9.94 31.30
CA GLY A 28 29.01 9.23 30.45
C GLY A 28 29.24 9.92 29.10
N ASP A 29 30.48 9.82 28.61
CA ASP A 29 30.93 10.60 27.45
C ASP A 29 30.15 10.27 26.17
N LEU A 30 29.79 9.00 25.95
CA LEU A 30 29.00 8.59 24.79
C LEU A 30 27.64 9.29 24.72
N PHE A 31 26.91 9.33 25.83
CA PHE A 31 25.59 9.95 25.84
C PHE A 31 25.68 11.47 25.75
N ARG A 32 26.68 12.08 26.40
CA ARG A 32 26.97 13.52 26.24
C ARG A 32 27.33 13.87 24.80
N ALA A 33 28.13 13.04 24.14
CA ALA A 33 28.47 13.20 22.72
C ALA A 33 27.22 13.08 21.82
N SER A 34 26.33 12.11 22.08
CA SER A 34 25.06 11.95 21.33
C SER A 34 24.09 13.12 21.51
N ALA A 35 24.09 13.75 22.69
CA ALA A 35 23.21 14.87 23.01
C ALA A 35 23.76 16.23 22.51
N HIS A 36 25.05 16.32 22.20
CA HIS A 36 25.76 17.59 21.95
C HIS A 36 25.12 18.46 20.86
N LEU A 37 24.96 17.93 19.64
CA LEU A 37 24.34 18.69 18.53
C LEU A 37 22.82 18.82 18.68
N LEU A 38 22.18 17.88 19.37
CA LEU A 38 20.75 17.89 19.61
C LEU A 38 20.36 19.05 20.55
N LEU A 39 21.14 19.25 21.62
CA LEU A 39 20.99 20.33 22.60
C LEU A 39 21.45 21.70 22.10
N ALA A 40 22.25 21.75 21.02
CA ALA A 40 22.66 23.00 20.39
C ALA A 40 21.53 23.75 19.66
N GLY A 41 20.29 23.24 19.69
CA GLY A 41 19.13 23.87 19.09
C GLY A 41 18.92 23.50 17.61
N GLY A 42 17.99 24.17 16.94
CA GLY A 42 17.66 23.96 15.53
C GLY A 42 16.23 24.39 15.19
N LYS A 43 15.89 24.47 13.90
CA LYS A 43 14.55 24.92 13.45
C LYS A 43 13.42 23.89 13.69
N ARG A 44 13.76 22.64 14.06
CA ARG A 44 12.82 21.53 14.32
C ARG A 44 11.75 21.30 13.24
N LEU A 45 12.11 21.54 11.97
CA LEU A 45 11.16 21.49 10.85
C LEU A 45 10.58 20.08 10.63
N ARG A 46 11.40 19.03 10.75
CA ARG A 46 10.96 17.63 10.57
C ARG A 46 9.93 17.20 11.62
N PRO A 47 10.18 17.42 12.93
CA PRO A 47 9.13 17.27 13.95
C PRO A 47 7.84 18.05 13.66
N ALA A 48 7.95 19.30 13.19
CA ALA A 48 6.78 20.10 12.86
C ALA A 48 5.98 19.49 11.69
N VAL A 49 6.66 18.90 10.70
CA VAL A 49 6.00 18.16 9.60
C VAL A 49 5.27 16.92 10.09
N VAL A 50 5.84 16.16 11.04
CA VAL A 50 5.17 15.00 11.67
C VAL A 50 3.87 15.44 12.34
N ILE A 51 3.93 16.51 13.14
CA ILE A 51 2.79 17.10 13.87
C ILE A 51 1.70 17.57 12.91
N LEU A 52 2.09 18.34 11.87
CA LEU A 52 1.15 18.86 10.87
C LEU A 52 0.47 17.74 10.08
N ALA A 53 1.22 16.72 9.68
CA ALA A 53 0.69 15.59 8.93
C ALA A 53 -0.28 14.75 9.76
N ALA A 54 0.04 14.52 11.04
CA ALA A 54 -0.85 13.86 11.98
C ALA A 54 -2.18 14.62 12.12
N ASP A 55 -2.13 15.93 12.37
CA ASP A 55 -3.33 16.75 12.54
C ASP A 55 -4.14 16.93 11.24
N ALA A 56 -3.48 16.87 10.07
CA ALA A 56 -4.15 16.89 8.77
C ALA A 56 -5.03 15.65 8.54
N VAL A 57 -4.57 14.49 9.05
CA VAL A 57 -5.27 13.21 9.00
C VAL A 57 -6.33 13.13 10.10
N LYS A 58 -5.92 13.30 11.36
CA LYS A 58 -6.79 13.27 12.54
C LYS A 58 -6.43 14.44 13.44
N LYS A 59 -7.26 15.49 13.40
CA LYS A 59 -7.08 16.71 14.19
C LYS A 59 -6.98 16.38 15.69
N GLY A 60 -5.92 16.87 16.34
CA GLY A 60 -5.67 16.70 17.77
C GLY A 60 -4.88 15.44 18.12
N SER A 61 -4.45 14.64 17.14
CA SER A 61 -3.64 13.45 17.37
C SER A 61 -2.16 13.76 17.60
N SER A 62 -1.71 14.99 17.33
CA SER A 62 -0.29 15.33 17.36
C SER A 62 0.36 15.29 18.75
N ASP A 63 -0.41 15.46 19.82
CA ASP A 63 0.08 15.40 21.21
C ASP A 63 0.59 13.98 21.56
N ASP A 64 -0.14 12.96 21.11
CA ASP A 64 0.15 11.53 21.31
C ASP A 64 1.39 11.05 20.52
N LEU A 65 1.83 11.86 19.55
CA LEU A 65 2.86 11.50 18.57
C LEU A 65 4.17 12.27 18.75
N ILE A 66 4.30 13.04 19.82
CA ILE A 66 5.53 13.80 20.12
C ILE A 66 6.78 12.92 20.24
N PRO A 67 6.75 11.71 20.85
CA PRO A 67 7.91 10.80 20.82
C PRO A 67 8.32 10.42 19.39
N ALA A 68 7.37 10.17 18.50
CA ALA A 68 7.66 9.89 17.10
C ALA A 68 8.21 11.13 16.37
N ALA A 69 7.71 12.33 16.67
CA ALA A 69 8.29 13.57 16.12
C ALA A 69 9.76 13.75 16.54
N LEU A 70 10.10 13.42 17.79
CA LEU A 70 11.48 13.39 18.27
C LEU A 70 12.33 12.34 17.52
N ALA A 71 11.79 11.15 17.21
CA ALA A 71 12.52 10.14 16.44
C ALA A 71 13.07 10.68 15.11
N LEU A 72 12.32 11.51 14.40
CA LEU A 72 12.75 12.12 13.14
C LEU A 72 13.84 13.20 13.35
N GLU A 73 13.83 13.89 14.49
CA GLU A 73 14.93 14.80 14.86
C GLU A 73 16.19 14.02 15.25
N LEU A 74 16.08 12.91 15.99
CA LEU A 74 17.22 12.03 16.29
C LEU A 74 17.82 11.46 15.00
N THR A 75 16.95 11.05 14.07
CA THR A 75 17.33 10.58 12.73
C THR A 75 18.16 11.65 12.01
N HIS A 76 17.69 12.89 11.98
CA HIS A 76 18.44 13.97 11.37
C HIS A 76 19.78 14.25 12.09
N ASN A 77 19.82 14.25 13.43
CA ASN A 77 21.04 14.58 14.14
C ASN A 77 22.09 13.46 14.01
N PHE A 78 21.71 12.18 13.88
CA PHE A 78 22.72 11.15 13.58
C PHE A 78 23.36 11.38 12.22
N THR A 79 22.58 11.75 11.20
CA THR A 79 23.13 11.97 9.86
C THR A 79 24.10 13.14 9.90
N LEU A 80 23.77 14.21 10.62
CA LEU A 80 24.68 15.35 10.79
C LEU A 80 26.00 14.97 11.46
N ILE A 81 25.96 14.13 12.51
CA ILE A 81 27.19 13.70 13.21
C ILE A 81 28.09 12.90 12.27
N HIS A 82 27.50 12.00 11.47
CA HIS A 82 28.26 11.17 10.52
C HIS A 82 28.76 12.01 9.33
N ASP A 83 27.92 12.90 8.79
CA ASP A 83 28.28 13.83 7.72
C ASP A 83 29.45 14.74 8.16
N ASP A 84 29.43 15.28 9.38
CA ASP A 84 30.51 16.11 9.92
C ASP A 84 31.88 15.40 9.91
N ILE A 85 31.89 14.08 10.09
CA ILE A 85 33.13 13.27 10.03
C ILE A 85 33.58 13.11 8.58
N MET A 86 32.64 12.83 7.68
CA MET A 86 32.91 12.61 6.25
C MET A 86 33.40 13.89 5.56
N ASP A 87 32.80 15.02 5.92
CA ASP A 87 33.10 16.35 5.35
C ASP A 87 34.27 17.05 6.09
N GLY A 88 34.61 16.60 7.30
CA GLY A 88 35.69 17.17 8.11
C GLY A 88 35.30 18.48 8.82
N ASP A 89 34.01 18.76 8.94
CA ASP A 89 33.45 20.00 9.50
C ASP A 89 33.88 20.23 10.94
N VAL A 90 34.33 21.45 11.26
CA VAL A 90 34.83 21.78 12.60
C VAL A 90 33.78 22.42 13.52
N VAL A 91 32.74 23.03 12.94
CA VAL A 91 31.66 23.73 13.66
C VAL A 91 30.31 23.44 12.99
N ARG A 92 29.28 23.17 13.81
CA ARG A 92 27.89 23.02 13.36
C ARG A 92 26.95 23.69 14.35
N ARG A 93 25.96 24.45 13.85
CA ARG A 93 24.99 25.21 14.67
C ARG A 93 25.67 26.13 15.71
N GLY A 94 26.82 26.71 15.35
CA GLY A 94 27.57 27.61 16.23
C GLY A 94 28.35 26.94 17.36
N VAL A 95 28.37 25.59 17.42
CA VAL A 95 29.18 24.83 18.39
C VAL A 95 30.18 23.92 17.67
N PRO A 96 31.31 23.53 18.30
CA PRO A 96 32.24 22.57 17.70
C PRO A 96 31.54 21.23 17.40
N THR A 97 31.90 20.56 16.30
CA THR A 97 31.34 19.25 15.94
C THR A 97 31.76 18.15 16.93
N VAL A 98 30.99 17.06 17.02
CA VAL A 98 31.19 16.00 18.03
C VAL A 98 32.60 15.40 17.96
N HIS A 99 33.12 15.18 16.74
CA HIS A 99 34.44 14.59 16.54
C HIS A 99 35.59 15.55 16.91
N LYS A 100 35.34 16.87 16.96
CA LYS A 100 36.32 17.85 17.48
C LYS A 100 36.30 17.96 18.99
N VAL A 101 35.14 17.80 19.63
CA VAL A 101 35.04 17.86 21.10
C VAL A 101 35.58 16.58 21.74
N TRP A 102 35.28 15.41 21.17
CA TRP A 102 35.71 14.11 21.69
C TRP A 102 36.78 13.43 20.82
N ASN A 103 36.36 12.84 19.71
CA ASN A 103 37.18 12.25 18.63
C ASN A 103 36.26 11.55 17.62
N GLU A 104 36.80 11.13 16.48
CA GLU A 104 36.04 10.42 15.43
C GLU A 104 35.39 9.12 15.92
N PRO A 105 36.07 8.18 16.61
CA PRO A 105 35.41 6.98 17.13
C PRO A 105 34.21 7.29 18.03
N MET A 106 34.32 8.33 18.87
CA MET A 106 33.22 8.72 19.74
C MET A 106 32.05 9.31 18.97
N ALA A 107 32.32 10.09 17.93
CA ALA A 107 31.29 10.65 17.07
C ALA A 107 30.54 9.56 16.28
N ILE A 108 31.23 8.52 15.78
CA ILE A 108 30.58 7.37 15.11
C ILE A 108 29.58 6.72 16.07
N LEU A 109 30.03 6.36 17.28
CA LEU A 109 29.20 5.72 18.30
C LEU A 109 28.04 6.63 18.76
N ALA A 110 28.28 7.94 18.86
CA ALA A 110 27.24 8.92 19.20
C ALA A 110 26.13 8.94 18.13
N GLY A 111 26.49 8.89 16.85
CA GLY A 111 25.53 8.75 15.75
C GLY A 111 24.76 7.42 15.82
N ASP A 112 25.45 6.31 16.08
CA ASP A 112 24.81 4.98 16.19
C ASP A 112 23.80 4.91 17.34
N VAL A 113 24.10 5.59 18.47
CA VAL A 113 23.15 5.73 19.57
C VAL A 113 21.89 6.47 19.11
N LEU A 114 22.03 7.60 18.43
CA LEU A 114 20.88 8.35 17.92
C LEU A 114 20.08 7.56 16.87
N TYR A 115 20.76 6.82 16.00
CA TYR A 115 20.15 5.90 15.04
C TYR A 115 19.28 4.85 15.75
N ALA A 116 19.83 4.15 16.76
CA ALA A 116 19.09 3.15 17.52
C ALA A 116 17.91 3.77 18.31
N LYS A 117 18.15 4.92 18.96
CA LYS A 117 17.12 5.65 19.71
C LYS A 117 15.96 6.08 18.82
N ALA A 118 16.19 6.48 17.58
CA ALA A 118 15.11 6.89 16.68
C ALA A 118 14.01 5.81 16.55
N PHE A 119 14.37 4.54 16.42
CA PHE A 119 13.39 3.44 16.38
C PHE A 119 12.66 3.24 17.70
N GLU A 120 13.38 3.32 18.83
CA GLU A 120 12.79 3.24 20.17
C GLU A 120 11.74 4.32 20.38
N PHE A 121 12.03 5.56 19.98
CA PHE A 121 11.12 6.70 20.15
C PHE A 121 9.83 6.61 19.32
N ILE A 122 9.85 5.93 18.17
CA ILE A 122 8.59 5.60 17.45
C ILE A 122 7.72 4.67 18.31
N CYS A 123 8.32 3.65 18.94
CA CYS A 123 7.59 2.69 19.77
C CYS A 123 6.97 3.32 21.02
N LEU A 124 7.56 4.42 21.52
CA LEU A 124 7.07 5.21 22.65
C LEU A 124 5.87 6.11 22.33
N SER A 125 5.48 6.27 21.06
CA SER A 125 4.27 7.03 20.71
C SER A 125 3.00 6.35 21.23
N GLU A 126 1.89 7.09 21.40
CA GLU A 126 0.60 6.52 21.82
C GLU A 126 -0.27 6.08 20.62
N ALA A 127 0.38 5.54 19.59
CA ALA A 127 -0.29 4.98 18.40
C ALA A 127 -0.54 3.46 18.52
N GLU A 128 -1.42 2.92 17.65
CA GLU A 128 -1.66 1.48 17.57
C GLU A 128 -0.42 0.69 17.09
N ASN A 129 -0.25 -0.54 17.59
CA ASN A 129 0.90 -1.39 17.27
C ASN A 129 1.12 -1.60 15.74
N PRO A 130 0.08 -1.85 14.91
CA PRO A 130 0.28 -1.95 13.47
C PRO A 130 0.81 -0.66 12.84
N ALA A 131 0.36 0.50 13.32
CA ALA A 131 0.84 1.79 12.84
C ALA A 131 2.31 2.02 13.24
N LYS A 132 2.69 1.66 14.48
CA LYS A 132 4.09 1.70 14.94
C LYS A 132 5.00 0.81 14.10
N ILE A 133 4.59 -0.43 13.79
CA ILE A 133 5.37 -1.35 12.94
C ILE A 133 5.58 -0.75 11.55
N ARG A 134 4.52 -0.16 10.94
CA ARG A 134 4.63 0.52 9.64
C ARG A 134 5.58 1.73 9.71
N ALA A 135 5.48 2.54 10.76
CA ALA A 135 6.35 3.69 10.97
C ALA A 135 7.83 3.30 11.16
N VAL A 136 8.10 2.28 11.97
CA VAL A 136 9.46 1.70 12.16
C VAL A 136 10.01 1.17 10.84
N LYS A 137 9.21 0.42 10.08
CA LYS A 137 9.62 -0.10 8.76
C LYS A 137 9.94 1.03 7.78
N MET A 138 9.12 2.10 7.78
CA MET A 138 9.36 3.28 6.94
C MET A 138 10.66 3.97 7.35
N LEU A 139 10.87 4.22 8.64
CA LEU A 139 12.10 4.84 9.13
C LEU A 139 13.34 4.02 8.77
N ALA A 140 13.28 2.69 8.89
CA ALA A 140 14.39 1.80 8.55
C ALA A 140 14.78 1.88 7.06
N ARG A 141 13.77 1.91 6.18
CA ARG A 141 13.96 2.12 4.75
C ARG A 141 14.55 3.50 4.47
N THR A 142 14.01 4.54 5.09
CA THR A 142 14.50 5.92 4.94
C THR A 142 15.95 6.05 5.37
N CYS A 143 16.38 5.42 6.47
CA CYS A 143 17.79 5.43 6.86
C CYS A 143 18.70 4.77 5.79
N THR A 144 18.22 3.70 5.14
CA THR A 144 18.97 3.06 4.04
C THR A 144 19.10 4.01 2.85
N GLU A 145 18.00 4.66 2.46
CA GLU A 145 17.97 5.63 1.36
C GLU A 145 18.86 6.85 1.65
N ILE A 146 18.90 7.34 2.90
CA ILE A 146 19.80 8.42 3.31
C ILE A 146 21.26 8.01 3.16
N CYS A 147 21.64 6.80 3.60
CA CYS A 147 23.01 6.30 3.43
C CYS A 147 23.37 6.17 1.94
N GLU A 148 22.44 5.73 1.08
CA GLU A 148 22.63 5.73 -0.37
C GLU A 148 22.86 7.15 -0.91
N GLY A 149 22.02 8.11 -0.50
CA GLY A 149 22.15 9.52 -0.89
C GLY A 149 23.49 10.14 -0.45
N GLN A 150 23.92 9.87 0.78
CA GLN A 150 25.22 10.33 1.28
C GLN A 150 26.38 9.70 0.51
N SER A 151 26.29 8.40 0.19
CA SER A 151 27.30 7.74 -0.65
C SER A 151 27.36 8.33 -2.06
N MET A 152 26.24 8.77 -2.63
CA MET A 152 26.21 9.45 -3.94
C MET A 152 26.87 10.82 -3.87
N ASP A 153 26.53 11.62 -2.86
CA ASP A 153 27.06 12.96 -2.65
C ASP A 153 28.60 12.95 -2.56
N MET A 154 29.14 12.03 -1.75
CA MET A 154 30.59 11.82 -1.65
C MET A 154 31.23 11.40 -2.99
N ALA A 155 30.57 10.53 -3.76
CA ALA A 155 31.08 10.09 -5.06
C ALA A 155 31.08 11.23 -6.10
N PHE A 156 30.07 12.11 -6.04
CA PHE A 156 29.91 13.23 -6.95
C PHE A 156 31.02 14.27 -6.82
N GLY A 157 31.61 14.45 -5.63
CA GLY A 157 32.75 15.36 -5.43
C GLY A 157 33.97 15.06 -6.32
N THR A 158 34.07 13.85 -6.88
CA THR A 158 35.17 13.43 -7.78
C THR A 158 34.76 13.28 -9.24
N ARG A 159 33.51 13.61 -9.59
CA ARG A 159 32.93 13.41 -10.92
C ARG A 159 32.61 14.75 -11.59
N ASP A 160 32.97 14.87 -12.87
CA ASP A 160 32.66 16.04 -13.69
C ASP A 160 31.48 15.80 -14.67
N ASP A 161 30.87 14.62 -14.62
CA ASP A 161 29.78 14.16 -15.49
C ASP A 161 28.42 14.07 -14.77
N VAL A 162 28.31 14.66 -13.57
CA VAL A 162 27.05 14.67 -12.80
C VAL A 162 25.99 15.51 -13.50
N SER A 163 24.82 14.92 -13.75
CA SER A 163 23.67 15.54 -14.41
C SER A 163 22.64 16.08 -13.41
N ASP A 164 21.68 16.87 -13.89
CA ASP A 164 20.52 17.32 -13.11
C ASP A 164 19.76 16.15 -12.47
N LEU A 165 19.60 15.05 -13.20
CA LEU A 165 18.88 13.87 -12.74
C LEU A 165 19.64 13.18 -11.61
N ASP A 166 20.97 13.07 -11.73
CA ASP A 166 21.83 12.51 -10.67
C ASP A 166 21.73 13.35 -9.38
N TYR A 167 21.80 14.68 -9.50
CA TYR A 167 21.63 15.59 -8.37
C TYR A 167 20.25 15.46 -7.73
N LEU A 168 19.18 15.44 -8.54
CA LEU A 168 17.81 15.31 -8.04
C LEU A 168 17.57 13.96 -7.35
N GLU A 169 18.16 12.86 -7.85
CA GLU A 169 18.11 11.56 -7.18
C GLU A 169 18.84 11.60 -5.83
N MET A 170 20.07 12.12 -5.81
CA MET A 170 20.86 12.24 -4.58
C MET A 170 20.13 13.07 -3.51
N VAL A 171 19.65 14.26 -3.87
CA VAL A 171 18.93 15.15 -2.94
C VAL A 171 17.62 14.53 -2.47
N SER A 172 16.91 13.84 -3.37
CA SER A 172 15.71 13.07 -3.00
C SER A 172 16.05 12.02 -1.94
N LYS A 173 17.11 11.25 -2.13
CA LYS A 173 17.56 10.20 -1.19
C LYS A 173 18.20 10.73 0.10
N LYS A 174 18.79 11.93 0.11
CA LYS A 174 19.43 12.52 1.31
C LYS A 174 18.44 13.35 2.14
N THR A 175 17.91 14.43 1.56
CA THR A 175 17.03 15.38 2.26
C THR A 175 15.54 15.07 2.03
N GLY A 176 15.17 14.65 0.81
CA GLY A 176 13.78 14.41 0.41
C GLY A 176 13.09 13.30 1.22
N VAL A 177 13.63 12.09 1.21
CA VAL A 177 13.05 10.91 1.89
C VAL A 177 12.88 11.12 3.39
N LEU A 178 13.71 11.92 4.04
CA LEU A 178 13.56 12.21 5.47
C LEU A 178 12.36 13.14 5.74
N TYR A 179 12.11 14.13 4.88
CA TYR A 179 10.87 14.91 4.93
C TYR A 179 9.65 14.08 4.53
N GLY A 180 9.80 13.20 3.54
CA GLY A 180 8.78 12.21 3.14
C GLY A 180 8.37 11.33 4.30
N ALA A 181 9.34 10.71 4.98
CA ALA A 181 9.13 9.90 6.16
C ALA A 181 8.52 10.71 7.30
N SER A 182 8.96 11.96 7.51
CA SER A 182 8.38 12.82 8.54
C SER A 182 6.88 13.02 8.34
N ALA A 183 6.45 13.33 7.12
CA ALA A 183 5.03 13.53 6.81
C ALA A 183 4.25 12.21 6.88
N ALA A 184 4.77 11.15 6.26
CA ALA A 184 4.07 9.88 6.17
C ALA A 184 3.99 9.14 7.52
N ILE A 185 5.04 9.17 8.36
CA ILE A 185 5.01 8.61 9.71
C ILE A 185 3.97 9.33 10.58
N GLY A 186 3.92 10.67 10.52
CA GLY A 186 2.89 11.44 11.21
C GLY A 186 1.48 11.02 10.81
N GLY A 187 1.23 10.89 9.50
CA GLY A 187 -0.04 10.39 8.99
C GLY A 187 -0.35 8.95 9.41
N ILE A 188 0.61 8.02 9.24
CA ILE A 188 0.44 6.60 9.55
C ILE A 188 0.07 6.39 11.01
N LEU A 189 0.76 7.06 11.92
CA LEU A 189 0.51 6.96 13.36
C LEU A 189 -0.82 7.60 13.75
N ALA A 190 -1.28 8.61 12.99
CA ALA A 190 -2.60 9.24 13.16
C ALA A 190 -3.76 8.46 12.47
N GLY A 191 -3.47 7.33 11.82
CA GLY A 191 -4.49 6.48 11.17
C GLY A 191 -4.70 6.71 9.67
N ALA A 192 -3.74 7.32 8.97
CA ALA A 192 -3.83 7.54 7.53
C ALA A 192 -3.97 6.21 6.77
N ASN A 193 -4.86 6.21 5.78
CA ASN A 193 -4.91 5.12 4.80
C ASN A 193 -3.67 5.18 3.86
N PRO A 194 -3.39 4.12 3.08
CA PRO A 194 -2.20 4.09 2.22
C PRO A 194 -2.10 5.24 1.21
N VAL A 195 -3.24 5.70 0.66
CA VAL A 195 -3.27 6.81 -0.30
C VAL A 195 -2.91 8.13 0.38
N GLN A 196 -3.44 8.38 1.57
CA GLN A 196 -3.10 9.56 2.37
C GLN A 196 -1.63 9.53 2.82
N ALA A 197 -1.15 8.36 3.25
CA ALA A 197 0.24 8.18 3.66
C ALA A 197 1.22 8.40 2.48
N ASP A 198 0.89 7.92 1.28
CA ASP A 198 1.67 8.15 0.07
C ASP A 198 1.61 9.62 -0.38
N ALA A 199 0.43 10.24 -0.38
CA ALA A 199 0.29 11.66 -0.69
C ALA A 199 1.12 12.54 0.26
N LEU A 200 1.12 12.23 1.57
CA LEU A 200 1.97 12.88 2.56
C LEU A 200 3.46 12.61 2.31
N TYR A 201 3.81 11.38 1.94
CA TYR A 201 5.19 11.03 1.57
C TYR A 201 5.67 11.85 0.36
N GLN A 202 4.90 11.90 -0.72
CA GLN A 202 5.23 12.66 -1.93
C GLN A 202 5.29 14.17 -1.66
N PHE A 203 4.39 14.69 -0.83
CA PHE A 203 4.47 16.07 -0.34
C PHE A 203 5.79 16.33 0.38
N GLY A 204 6.18 15.44 1.30
CA GLY A 204 7.42 15.57 2.06
C GLY A 204 8.66 15.47 1.18
N VAL A 205 8.76 14.48 0.30
CA VAL A 205 9.91 14.30 -0.61
C VAL A 205 10.12 15.54 -1.47
N ASN A 206 9.08 16.00 -2.15
CA ASN A 206 9.19 17.16 -3.04
C ASN A 206 9.44 18.46 -2.27
N SER A 207 8.90 18.61 -1.05
CA SER A 207 9.22 19.74 -0.17
C SER A 207 10.67 19.71 0.29
N GLY A 208 11.21 18.53 0.61
CA GLY A 208 12.61 18.35 0.99
C GLY A 208 13.58 18.65 -0.15
N VAL A 209 13.26 18.21 -1.38
CA VAL A 209 14.04 18.55 -2.57
C VAL A 209 14.02 20.05 -2.85
N ALA A 210 12.83 20.67 -2.83
CA ALA A 210 12.71 22.13 -3.00
C ALA A 210 13.49 22.90 -1.91
N PHE A 211 13.46 22.40 -0.67
CA PHE A 211 14.19 22.98 0.45
C PHE A 211 15.71 22.94 0.22
N GLN A 212 16.26 21.81 -0.24
CA GLN A 212 17.68 21.69 -0.51
C GLN A 212 18.13 22.63 -1.63
N ILE A 213 17.40 22.67 -2.75
CA ILE A 213 17.73 23.59 -3.87
C ILE A 213 17.70 25.05 -3.39
N GLN A 214 16.75 25.38 -2.51
CA GLN A 214 16.65 26.71 -1.92
C GLN A 214 17.79 27.01 -0.93
N ASP A 215 18.30 26.00 -0.20
CA ASP A 215 19.47 26.12 0.69
C ASP A 215 20.74 26.37 -0.11
N ASP A 216 20.96 25.63 -1.21
CA ASP A 216 22.09 25.83 -2.14
C ASP A 216 22.07 27.27 -2.73
N LEU A 217 20.88 27.79 -3.06
CA LEU A 217 20.72 29.19 -3.48
C LEU A 217 21.02 30.19 -2.36
N ILE A 218 20.64 29.87 -1.11
CA ILE A 218 20.89 30.73 0.07
C ILE A 218 22.40 30.75 0.39
N ASP A 219 23.10 29.63 0.28
CA ASP A 219 24.56 29.55 0.46
C ASP A 219 25.30 30.55 -0.44
N LEU A 220 24.85 30.68 -1.69
CA LEU A 220 25.42 31.62 -2.65
C LEU A 220 24.95 33.07 -2.41
N LEU A 221 23.63 33.28 -2.24
CA LEU A 221 23.02 34.61 -2.34
C LEU A 221 22.88 35.36 -1.00
N ALA A 222 22.91 34.67 0.14
CA ALA A 222 22.68 35.33 1.43
C ALA A 222 23.89 36.17 1.85
N SER A 223 23.65 37.31 2.50
CA SER A 223 24.72 38.08 3.13
C SER A 223 25.25 37.33 4.36
N THR A 224 26.56 37.43 4.61
CA THR A 224 27.25 36.76 5.73
C THR A 224 26.62 37.07 7.09
N GLU A 225 26.08 38.29 7.27
CA GLU A 225 25.37 38.73 8.48
C GLU A 225 24.04 37.99 8.74
N LYS A 226 23.38 37.43 7.72
CA LYS A 226 22.09 36.73 7.83
C LYS A 226 22.19 35.20 7.84
N SER A 227 23.21 34.62 7.21
CA SER A 227 23.35 33.15 7.09
C SER A 227 24.13 32.52 8.24
N GLY A 228 25.04 33.28 8.89
CA GLY A 228 25.98 32.72 9.87
C GLY A 228 26.98 31.71 9.28
N LYS A 229 27.08 31.63 7.95
CA LYS A 229 27.99 30.78 7.18
C LYS A 229 28.81 31.64 6.21
N ASP A 230 29.95 31.12 5.79
CA ASP A 230 30.69 31.67 4.67
C ASP A 230 29.89 31.56 3.38
N ARG A 231 29.85 32.64 2.58
CA ARG A 231 29.15 32.68 1.30
C ARG A 231 29.83 31.77 0.27
N ALA A 232 29.03 31.15 -0.60
CA ALA A 232 29.47 30.30 -1.70
C ALA A 232 30.33 29.10 -1.25
N SER A 233 30.09 28.57 -0.05
CA SER A 233 30.86 27.45 0.51
C SER A 233 30.82 26.23 -0.40
N ASP A 234 29.65 25.89 -0.94
CA ASP A 234 29.46 24.73 -1.81
C ASP A 234 30.27 24.83 -3.12
N ILE A 235 30.39 26.04 -3.67
CA ILE A 235 31.22 26.29 -4.87
C ILE A 235 32.70 26.18 -4.54
N ARG A 236 33.14 26.71 -3.38
CA ARG A 236 34.54 26.63 -2.94
C ARG A 236 34.98 25.18 -2.72
N GLU A 237 34.10 24.37 -2.16
CA GLU A 237 34.29 22.93 -1.90
C GLU A 237 34.15 22.07 -3.16
N GLY A 238 33.66 22.64 -4.26
CA GLY A 238 33.48 21.92 -5.53
C GLY A 238 32.30 20.95 -5.52
N LYS A 239 31.29 21.17 -4.65
CA LYS A 239 30.09 20.34 -4.61
C LYS A 239 29.33 20.44 -5.94
N GLN A 240 28.78 19.30 -6.38
CA GLN A 240 28.02 19.20 -7.63
C GLN A 240 26.56 19.62 -7.41
N THR A 241 26.33 20.86 -6.98
CA THR A 241 24.99 21.43 -6.83
C THR A 241 24.34 21.73 -8.18
N LEU A 242 23.02 21.95 -8.21
CA LEU A 242 22.33 22.32 -9.44
C LEU A 242 22.90 23.61 -10.08
N ILE A 243 23.42 24.54 -9.27
CA ILE A 243 24.12 25.74 -9.74
C ILE A 243 25.39 25.34 -10.53
N ALA A 244 26.19 24.43 -9.98
CA ALA A 244 27.43 23.97 -10.62
C ALA A 244 27.16 23.18 -11.91
N ILE A 245 26.13 22.33 -11.91
CA ILE A 245 25.72 21.55 -13.08
C ILE A 245 25.24 22.48 -14.20
N LYS A 246 24.34 23.42 -13.89
CA LYS A 246 23.82 24.41 -14.86
C LYS A 246 24.91 25.34 -15.39
N ALA A 247 25.87 25.74 -14.53
CA ALA A 247 27.04 26.49 -14.97
C ALA A 247 27.85 25.71 -16.01
N ARG A 248 28.12 24.42 -15.75
CA ARG A 248 28.85 23.54 -16.67
C ARG A 248 28.13 23.38 -18.00
N GLU A 249 26.81 23.15 -17.98
CA GLU A 249 25.97 23.03 -19.18
C GLU A 249 26.01 24.30 -20.06
N LYS A 250 26.12 25.47 -19.42
CA LYS A 250 26.24 26.77 -20.10
C LYS A 250 27.68 27.19 -20.41
N GLY A 251 28.66 26.31 -20.17
CA GLY A 251 30.07 26.56 -20.46
C GLY A 251 30.75 27.56 -19.51
N LEU A 252 30.16 27.81 -18.33
CA LEU A 252 30.78 28.60 -17.27
C LEU A 252 31.66 27.71 -16.39
N ASP A 253 32.97 27.91 -16.48
CA ASP A 253 33.95 27.20 -15.65
C ASP A 253 33.98 27.79 -14.23
N LEU A 254 33.55 26.98 -13.25
CA LEU A 254 33.57 27.34 -11.84
C LEU A 254 34.89 26.96 -11.12
N THR A 255 35.80 26.25 -11.79
CA THR A 255 37.07 25.79 -11.20
C THR A 255 37.90 26.93 -10.57
N PRO A 256 37.98 28.15 -11.15
CA PRO A 256 38.73 29.27 -10.56
C PRO A 256 38.18 29.75 -9.20
N TYR A 257 36.94 29.37 -8.86
CA TYR A 257 36.24 29.75 -7.65
C TYR A 257 36.37 28.71 -6.51
N ARG A 258 37.07 27.59 -6.75
CA ARG A 258 37.37 26.53 -5.76
C ARG A 258 38.51 26.90 -4.82
N ARG A 259 38.38 28.04 -4.15
CA ARG A 259 39.36 28.61 -3.21
C ARG A 259 38.68 29.66 -2.32
N GLU A 260 39.43 30.25 -1.39
CA GLU A 260 38.92 31.44 -0.70
C GLU A 260 38.66 32.60 -1.67
N LEU A 261 37.50 33.24 -1.49
CA LEU A 261 36.99 34.31 -2.34
C LEU A 261 36.73 35.57 -1.49
N SER A 262 37.12 36.72 -2.03
CA SER A 262 36.70 38.01 -1.50
C SER A 262 35.23 38.28 -1.82
N ALA A 263 34.58 39.14 -1.03
CA ALA A 263 33.18 39.52 -1.26
C ALA A 263 32.94 40.05 -2.70
N ALA A 264 33.90 40.81 -3.24
CA ALA A 264 33.83 41.32 -4.62
C ALA A 264 33.88 40.20 -5.68
N GLU A 265 34.67 39.14 -5.45
CA GLU A 265 34.72 37.99 -6.36
C GLU A 265 33.44 37.16 -6.31
N ILE A 266 32.81 37.05 -5.14
CA ILE A 266 31.51 36.38 -4.98
C ILE A 266 30.41 37.18 -5.67
N ASP A 267 30.41 38.52 -5.53
CA ASP A 267 29.43 39.37 -6.18
C ASP A 267 29.60 39.37 -7.71
N ASP A 268 30.84 39.32 -8.24
CA ASP A 268 31.11 39.11 -9.67
C ASP A 268 30.62 37.73 -10.16
N LEU A 269 30.86 36.67 -9.39
CA LEU A 269 30.36 35.33 -9.70
C LEU A 269 28.82 35.30 -9.77
N ILE A 270 28.14 35.91 -8.79
CA ILE A 270 26.68 36.01 -8.79
C ILE A 270 26.18 36.75 -10.03
N ALA A 271 26.79 37.89 -10.37
CA ALA A 271 26.42 38.66 -11.56
C ALA A 271 26.58 37.84 -12.86
N ARG A 272 27.63 36.99 -12.96
CA ARG A 272 27.82 36.08 -14.10
C ARG A 272 26.76 34.99 -14.15
N LEU A 273 26.45 34.37 -13.01
CA LEU A 273 25.43 33.31 -12.91
C LEU A 273 24.03 33.86 -13.21
N GLU A 274 23.72 35.07 -12.74
CA GLU A 274 22.48 35.80 -13.06
C GLU A 274 22.42 36.17 -14.54
N GLY A 275 23.50 36.74 -15.10
CA GLY A 275 23.57 37.09 -16.52
C GLY A 275 23.43 35.89 -17.46
N ALA A 276 23.80 34.69 -17.01
CA ALA A 276 23.59 33.43 -17.74
C ALA A 276 22.22 32.78 -17.48
N GLY A 277 21.37 33.36 -16.62
CA GLY A 277 20.04 32.85 -16.28
C GLY A 277 20.04 31.62 -15.35
N ILE A 278 21.18 31.22 -14.80
CA ILE A 278 21.32 29.98 -14.00
C ILE A 278 20.53 30.09 -12.69
N ILE A 279 20.61 31.23 -12.01
CA ILE A 279 19.91 31.46 -10.74
C ILE A 279 18.39 31.36 -10.92
N GLU A 280 17.85 31.87 -12.03
CA GLU A 280 16.43 31.76 -12.34
C GLU A 280 16.01 30.31 -12.66
N GLU A 281 16.83 29.56 -13.41
CA GLU A 281 16.55 28.15 -13.74
C GLU A 281 16.57 27.24 -12.48
N VAL A 282 17.56 27.43 -11.61
CA VAL A 282 17.64 26.69 -10.33
C VAL A 282 16.44 27.04 -9.45
N ARG A 283 16.07 28.32 -9.37
CA ARG A 283 14.87 28.78 -8.63
C ARG A 283 13.58 28.19 -9.23
N ALA A 284 13.47 28.14 -10.55
CA ALA A 284 12.32 27.54 -11.23
C ALA A 284 12.17 26.07 -10.87
N THR A 285 13.28 25.32 -10.81
CA THR A 285 13.30 23.92 -10.38
C THR A 285 12.81 23.75 -8.93
N ALA A 286 13.24 24.63 -8.01
CA ALA A 286 12.74 24.62 -6.64
C ALA A 286 11.22 24.91 -6.56
N VAL A 287 10.73 25.87 -7.35
CA VAL A 287 9.31 26.23 -7.45
C VAL A 287 8.47 25.09 -8.05
N GLU A 288 9.00 24.40 -9.06
CA GLU A 288 8.38 23.23 -9.66
C GLU A 288 8.18 22.13 -8.61
N ARG A 289 9.24 21.78 -7.87
CA ARG A 289 9.18 20.79 -6.79
C ARG A 289 8.20 21.20 -5.70
N ALA A 290 8.20 22.46 -5.28
CA ALA A 290 7.22 22.97 -4.33
C ALA A 290 5.77 22.93 -4.87
N THR A 291 5.59 23.04 -6.19
CA THR A 291 4.28 22.93 -6.85
C THR A 291 3.80 21.48 -6.86
N VAL A 292 4.66 20.54 -7.20
CA VAL A 292 4.37 19.09 -7.13
C VAL A 292 4.02 18.68 -5.70
N ALA A 293 4.76 19.18 -4.71
CA ALA A 293 4.44 18.95 -3.30
C ALA A 293 3.01 19.41 -2.95
N LYS A 294 2.60 20.62 -3.38
CA LYS A 294 1.25 21.14 -3.15
C LYS A 294 0.18 20.33 -3.87
N GLN A 295 0.46 19.84 -5.08
CA GLN A 295 -0.46 18.98 -5.83
C GLN A 295 -0.71 17.65 -5.11
N ALA A 296 0.32 17.05 -4.52
CA ALA A 296 0.16 15.82 -3.73
C ALA A 296 -0.84 16.01 -2.57
N LEU A 297 -0.88 17.20 -1.96
CA LEU A 297 -1.86 17.52 -0.90
C LEU A 297 -3.30 17.69 -1.41
N SER A 298 -3.51 17.93 -2.72
CA SER A 298 -4.86 18.02 -3.29
C SER A 298 -5.63 16.70 -3.16
N ILE A 299 -4.92 15.57 -3.09
CA ILE A 299 -5.47 14.23 -2.85
C ILE A 299 -6.08 14.14 -1.44
N LEU A 300 -5.49 14.80 -0.43
CA LEU A 300 -6.06 14.86 0.92
C LEU A 300 -7.41 15.59 0.95
N HIS A 301 -7.64 16.50 0.01
CA HIS A 301 -8.89 17.26 -0.13
C HIS A 301 -9.92 16.55 -1.02
N ALA A 302 -9.49 15.93 -2.13
CA ALA A 302 -10.35 15.18 -3.04
C ALA A 302 -10.94 13.92 -2.38
N VAL A 303 -10.17 13.26 -1.51
CA VAL A 303 -10.66 12.14 -0.69
C VAL A 303 -11.63 12.64 0.42
N LYS A 304 -11.63 13.93 0.75
CA LYS A 304 -12.56 14.53 1.72
C LYS A 304 -13.86 15.06 1.10
N HIS A 305 -13.88 15.49 -0.17
CA HIS A 305 -15.04 16.12 -0.81
C HIS A 305 -15.13 15.86 -2.34
N ASP A 306 -16.17 15.15 -2.78
CA ASP A 306 -16.58 14.99 -4.19
C ASP A 306 -17.00 16.33 -4.85
N GLY A 307 -16.39 16.75 -5.98
CA GLY A 307 -17.02 17.73 -6.92
C GLY A 307 -16.14 18.63 -7.81
N ILE A 308 -16.67 19.02 -8.99
CA ILE A 308 -16.09 19.85 -10.08
C ILE A 308 -15.50 21.20 -9.59
N PRO A 309 -14.35 21.67 -10.13
CA PRO A 309 -13.69 22.90 -9.66
C PRO A 309 -14.53 24.16 -9.84
N LYS A 310 -14.60 25.01 -8.81
CA LYS A 310 -15.31 26.30 -8.83
C LYS A 310 -14.50 27.38 -9.55
N SER A 311 -15.18 28.38 -10.12
CA SER A 311 -14.59 29.49 -10.90
C SER A 311 -13.50 30.28 -10.18
N GLY A 312 -13.61 30.42 -8.85
CA GLY A 312 -12.59 31.07 -8.03
C GLY A 312 -11.23 30.35 -8.09
N THR A 313 -11.22 29.03 -8.27
CA THR A 313 -10.01 28.21 -8.34
C THR A 313 -9.25 28.48 -9.63
N VAL A 314 -9.94 28.51 -10.78
CA VAL A 314 -9.32 28.73 -12.11
C VAL A 314 -8.75 30.15 -12.21
N ILE A 315 -9.49 31.15 -11.71
CA ILE A 315 -9.04 32.55 -11.69
C ILE A 315 -7.80 32.71 -10.79
N GLY A 316 -7.79 32.04 -9.63
CA GLY A 316 -6.64 32.02 -8.73
C GLY A 316 -5.39 31.40 -9.38
N THR A 317 -5.57 30.35 -10.19
CA THR A 317 -4.46 29.68 -10.90
C THR A 317 -3.89 30.56 -12.02
N VAL A 318 -4.72 31.19 -12.85
CA VAL A 318 -4.24 32.05 -13.96
C VAL A 318 -3.50 33.29 -13.44
N LEU A 319 -4.05 33.95 -12.42
CA LEU A 319 -3.42 35.12 -11.78
C LEU A 319 -2.22 34.76 -10.89
N GLY A 320 -2.09 33.48 -10.54
CA GLY A 320 -0.92 32.92 -9.87
C GLY A 320 0.23 32.64 -10.83
N LYS A 321 -0.07 32.09 -12.02
CA LYS A 321 0.94 31.81 -13.07
C LYS A 321 1.39 33.05 -13.85
N HIS A 322 0.52 34.05 -13.98
CA HIS A 322 0.80 35.31 -14.70
C HIS A 322 0.52 36.53 -13.80
N PRO A 323 1.45 36.89 -12.89
CA PRO A 323 1.27 37.97 -11.94
C PRO A 323 1.02 39.34 -12.58
N GLU A 324 1.52 39.57 -13.80
CA GLU A 324 1.34 40.76 -14.63
C GLU A 324 -0.13 41.07 -14.94
N PHE A 325 -0.98 40.05 -14.87
CA PHE A 325 -2.40 40.12 -15.17
C PHE A 325 -3.27 40.49 -13.96
N ARG A 326 -2.68 40.63 -12.76
CA ARG A 326 -3.41 41.03 -11.54
C ARG A 326 -4.08 42.39 -11.66
N SER A 327 -3.49 43.34 -12.38
CA SER A 327 -4.08 44.67 -12.66
C SER A 327 -5.36 44.59 -13.50
N ARG A 328 -5.58 43.48 -14.22
CA ARG A 328 -6.75 43.18 -15.05
C ARG A 328 -7.59 42.02 -14.50
N ALA A 329 -7.40 41.66 -13.22
CA ALA A 329 -8.04 40.50 -12.58
C ALA A 329 -9.58 40.48 -12.71
N ARG A 330 -10.23 41.64 -12.76
CA ARG A 330 -11.69 41.75 -12.92
C ARG A 330 -12.16 41.40 -14.34
N GLU A 331 -11.38 41.80 -15.34
CA GLU A 331 -11.62 41.50 -16.76
C GLU A 331 -11.35 40.02 -17.04
N ILE A 332 -10.26 39.49 -16.48
CA ILE A 332 -9.87 38.07 -16.58
C ILE A 332 -10.84 37.18 -15.81
N GLY A 333 -11.34 37.61 -14.66
CA GLY A 333 -12.43 36.93 -13.96
C GLY A 333 -13.70 36.86 -14.80
N GLY A 334 -14.01 37.92 -15.56
CA GLY A 334 -15.12 37.93 -16.52
C GLY A 334 -14.91 36.97 -17.71
N LEU A 335 -13.70 36.94 -18.27
CA LEU A 335 -13.34 36.04 -19.38
C LEU A 335 -13.26 34.58 -18.94
N ALA A 336 -12.66 34.29 -17.78
CA ALA A 336 -12.61 32.94 -17.20
C ALA A 336 -14.01 32.46 -16.80
N GLY A 337 -14.86 33.34 -16.28
CA GLY A 337 -16.27 33.03 -16.03
C GLY A 337 -17.02 32.66 -17.31
N LYS A 338 -16.81 33.39 -18.41
CA LYS A 338 -17.37 33.05 -19.72
C LYS A 338 -16.81 31.74 -20.28
N ALA A 339 -15.49 31.53 -20.22
CA ALA A 339 -14.85 30.30 -20.69
C ALA A 339 -15.32 29.07 -19.90
N ILE A 340 -15.48 29.20 -18.57
CA ILE A 340 -16.01 28.13 -17.72
C ILE A 340 -17.49 27.87 -18.03
N ALA A 341 -18.28 28.91 -18.29
CA ALA A 341 -19.67 28.76 -18.70
C ALA A 341 -19.80 28.15 -20.10
N GLU A 342 -18.93 28.51 -21.04
CA GLU A 342 -18.85 27.91 -22.39
C GLU A 342 -18.45 26.44 -22.30
N VAL A 343 -17.40 26.11 -21.54
CA VAL A 343 -17.02 24.71 -21.30
C VAL A 343 -18.15 23.97 -20.59
N ALA A 344 -18.80 24.56 -19.58
CA ALA A 344 -19.94 23.94 -18.89
C ALA A 344 -21.17 23.74 -19.79
N ALA A 345 -21.35 24.58 -20.81
CA ALA A 345 -22.42 24.46 -21.81
C ALA A 345 -22.07 23.52 -22.98
N MET A 346 -20.79 23.19 -23.19
CA MET A 346 -20.34 22.25 -24.22
C MET A 346 -20.75 20.81 -23.90
N SER A 347 -21.07 20.05 -24.95
CA SER A 347 -21.27 18.61 -24.84
C SER A 347 -19.95 17.91 -24.51
N GLN A 348 -20.02 16.68 -24.00
CA GLN A 348 -18.83 15.91 -23.65
C GLN A 348 -17.94 15.62 -24.88
N ALA A 349 -18.55 15.47 -26.06
CA ALA A 349 -17.83 15.29 -27.33
C ALA A 349 -17.06 16.55 -27.73
N ASP A 350 -17.66 17.74 -27.58
CA ASP A 350 -17.03 19.01 -27.94
C ASP A 350 -15.87 19.36 -26.99
N ARG A 351 -16.01 19.04 -25.69
CA ARG A 351 -14.93 19.22 -24.71
C ARG A 351 -13.72 18.35 -25.03
N LYS A 352 -13.94 17.09 -25.44
CA LYS A 352 -12.87 16.17 -25.87
C LYS A 352 -12.16 16.68 -27.13
N SER A 353 -12.92 17.11 -28.14
CA SER A 353 -12.34 17.64 -29.39
C SER A 353 -11.48 18.88 -29.16
N ARG A 354 -11.88 19.76 -28.23
CA ARG A 354 -11.12 20.98 -27.92
C ARG A 354 -9.89 20.71 -27.04
N LEU A 355 -9.96 19.69 -26.18
CA LEU A 355 -8.81 19.22 -25.40
C LEU A 355 -7.75 18.59 -26.33
N LEU A 356 -8.19 17.85 -27.35
CA LEU A 356 -7.36 17.29 -28.43
C LEU A 356 -6.52 18.33 -29.17
N GLU A 357 -7.09 19.52 -29.43
CA GLU A 357 -6.36 20.60 -30.10
C GLU A 357 -5.34 21.31 -29.21
N ILE A 358 -5.55 21.32 -27.88
CA ILE A 358 -4.83 22.24 -26.97
C ILE A 358 -3.79 21.53 -26.10
N ALA A 359 -4.05 20.28 -25.68
CA ALA A 359 -3.16 19.50 -24.82
C ALA A 359 -3.34 18.00 -25.11
N PRO A 360 -2.84 17.51 -26.25
CA PRO A 360 -3.00 16.12 -26.68
C PRO A 360 -2.38 15.12 -25.69
N GLU A 361 -1.30 15.46 -25.00
CA GLU A 361 -0.62 14.62 -24.00
C GLU A 361 -1.45 14.36 -22.73
N LEU A 362 -2.26 15.34 -22.29
CA LEU A 362 -3.21 15.14 -21.18
C LEU A 362 -4.38 14.27 -21.60
N LEU A 363 -4.66 14.21 -22.91
CA LEU A 363 -5.60 13.26 -23.43
C LEU A 363 -4.99 11.86 -23.39
N ASP A 364 -3.71 11.61 -23.67
CA ASP A 364 -3.11 10.27 -23.53
C ASP A 364 -3.27 9.69 -22.10
N GLU A 365 -3.16 10.53 -21.06
CA GLU A 365 -3.45 10.14 -19.67
C GLU A 365 -4.96 10.01 -19.36
N LEU A 366 -5.84 10.77 -20.04
CA LEU A 366 -7.30 10.70 -19.91
C LEU A 366 -7.96 9.69 -20.89
N THR A 367 -7.21 9.18 -21.88
CA THR A 367 -7.60 8.21 -22.92
C THR A 367 -7.03 6.83 -22.70
N GLU A 368 -6.40 6.59 -21.55
CA GLU A 368 -6.74 5.39 -20.78
C GLU A 368 -8.19 5.42 -20.24
N THR A 369 -9.13 6.00 -21.00
CA THR A 369 -10.26 5.17 -21.38
C THR A 369 -9.71 3.95 -22.11
N HIS A 370 -9.37 2.90 -21.35
CA HIS A 370 -9.76 1.60 -21.84
C HIS A 370 -11.24 1.75 -22.23
N GLU A 371 -11.53 1.88 -23.53
CA GLU A 371 -12.59 1.03 -24.04
C GLU A 371 -12.20 -0.33 -23.48
N HIS A 372 -12.86 -0.73 -22.39
CA HIS A 372 -12.80 -2.10 -21.94
C HIS A 372 -13.37 -2.89 -23.12
N SER A 373 -12.52 -3.23 -24.08
CA SER A 373 -12.31 -4.62 -24.38
C SER A 373 -12.32 -5.30 -23.02
N ARG A 374 -13.47 -5.90 -22.67
CA ARG A 374 -13.59 -6.79 -21.52
C ARG A 374 -12.63 -7.98 -21.64
N GLU A 375 -11.91 -8.07 -22.76
CA GLU A 375 -10.98 -9.13 -23.04
C GLU A 375 -9.55 -8.79 -22.63
N LEU A 376 -8.95 -9.70 -21.87
CA LEU A 376 -7.52 -9.68 -21.55
C LEU A 376 -6.66 -9.72 -22.84
N PRO A 377 -5.40 -9.26 -22.79
CA PRO A 377 -4.51 -9.32 -23.94
C PRO A 377 -4.37 -10.75 -24.49
N ALA A 378 -4.28 -10.90 -25.81
CA ALA A 378 -4.09 -12.22 -26.41
C ALA A 378 -2.79 -12.90 -25.94
N LEU A 379 -2.77 -14.24 -25.98
CA LEU A 379 -1.58 -15.05 -25.73
C LEU A 379 -0.95 -15.49 -27.05
N GLU A 380 0.37 -15.37 -27.14
CA GLU A 380 1.16 -15.87 -28.26
C GLU A 380 1.18 -17.41 -28.24
N GLY A 381 0.93 -18.06 -29.38
CA GLY A 381 1.00 -19.51 -29.48
C GLY A 381 -0.20 -20.26 -28.86
N ALA A 382 -1.32 -19.56 -28.65
CA ALA A 382 -2.55 -20.10 -28.08
C ALA A 382 -3.60 -20.53 -29.14
N GLU A 383 -3.28 -20.45 -30.43
CA GLU A 383 -4.23 -20.65 -31.53
C GLU A 383 -4.82 -22.07 -31.59
N ASN A 384 -4.10 -23.06 -31.04
CA ASN A 384 -4.51 -24.46 -30.99
C ASN A 384 -4.96 -24.92 -29.60
N GLY A 385 -5.38 -23.97 -28.76
CA GLY A 385 -5.72 -24.21 -27.36
C GLY A 385 -4.51 -24.14 -26.43
N VAL A 386 -4.80 -24.13 -25.12
CA VAL A 386 -3.79 -23.95 -24.07
C VAL A 386 -3.85 -25.07 -23.03
N VAL A 387 -2.70 -25.37 -22.44
CA VAL A 387 -2.62 -26.18 -21.23
C VAL A 387 -2.02 -25.27 -20.16
N MET A 388 -2.82 -24.95 -19.15
CA MET A 388 -2.44 -24.05 -18.08
C MET A 388 -2.61 -24.74 -16.73
N ARG A 389 -2.03 -24.17 -15.67
CA ARG A 389 -2.18 -24.70 -14.33
C ARG A 389 -2.37 -23.63 -13.27
N PHE A 390 -3.18 -23.95 -12.28
CA PHE A 390 -3.21 -23.29 -10.98
C PHE A 390 -2.54 -24.20 -9.96
N ALA A 391 -1.54 -23.68 -9.27
CA ALA A 391 -0.63 -24.48 -8.47
C ALA A 391 -0.49 -23.95 -7.03
N PRO A 392 -1.53 -24.10 -6.19
CA PRO A 392 -1.48 -23.69 -4.78
C PRO A 392 -0.72 -24.71 -3.92
N ASN A 393 -0.12 -24.24 -2.84
CA ASN A 393 0.30 -25.12 -1.74
C ASN A 393 -0.92 -25.41 -0.85
N PRO A 394 -1.10 -26.63 -0.31
CA PRO A 394 -2.21 -26.94 0.58
C PRO A 394 -1.92 -26.45 2.01
N SER A 395 -1.66 -25.15 2.16
CA SER A 395 -1.30 -24.56 3.45
C SER A 395 -2.48 -23.93 4.17
N GLY A 396 -3.68 -23.97 3.59
CA GLY A 396 -4.94 -23.40 4.06
C GLY A 396 -5.90 -23.18 2.86
N PRO A 397 -7.05 -22.53 3.06
CA PRO A 397 -7.98 -22.20 1.98
C PRO A 397 -7.39 -21.18 1.00
N LEU A 398 -8.07 -21.00 -0.14
CA LEU A 398 -7.75 -19.96 -1.10
C LEU A 398 -8.12 -18.58 -0.55
N HIS A 399 -7.44 -17.56 -1.07
CA HIS A 399 -7.64 -16.17 -0.69
C HIS A 399 -7.59 -15.27 -1.94
N LEU A 400 -7.89 -13.98 -1.82
CA LEU A 400 -7.97 -13.06 -2.97
C LEU A 400 -6.72 -13.05 -3.88
N GLY A 401 -5.51 -13.23 -3.32
CA GLY A 401 -4.30 -13.43 -4.11
C GLY A 401 -4.33 -14.68 -5.02
N HIS A 402 -4.84 -15.80 -4.52
CA HIS A 402 -5.05 -17.02 -5.29
C HIS A 402 -6.17 -16.86 -6.33
N ALA A 403 -7.22 -16.09 -6.00
CA ALA A 403 -8.31 -15.79 -6.91
C ALA A 403 -7.80 -15.12 -8.19
N ARG A 404 -6.88 -14.14 -8.09
CA ARG A 404 -6.28 -13.51 -9.28
C ARG A 404 -5.56 -14.53 -10.16
N ALA A 405 -4.66 -15.34 -9.58
CA ALA A 405 -3.90 -16.32 -10.33
C ALA A 405 -4.81 -17.35 -11.02
N SER A 406 -5.77 -17.90 -10.28
CA SER A 406 -6.67 -18.93 -10.78
C SER A 406 -7.64 -18.39 -11.85
N ILE A 407 -8.32 -17.28 -11.58
CA ILE A 407 -9.29 -16.68 -12.52
C ILE A 407 -8.63 -16.27 -13.84
N LEU A 408 -7.42 -15.69 -13.81
CA LEU A 408 -6.73 -15.32 -15.05
C LEU A 408 -6.38 -16.55 -15.89
N ASN A 409 -5.92 -17.64 -15.28
CA ASN A 409 -5.64 -18.88 -16.01
C ASN A 409 -6.95 -19.51 -16.55
N ASP A 410 -8.01 -19.57 -15.74
CA ASP A 410 -9.33 -20.07 -16.15
C ASP A 410 -9.91 -19.25 -17.32
N TYR A 411 -9.77 -17.92 -17.28
CA TYR A 411 -10.21 -17.04 -18.36
C TYR A 411 -9.54 -17.42 -19.69
N TYR A 412 -8.22 -17.61 -19.70
CA TYR A 412 -7.51 -17.95 -20.92
C TYR A 412 -7.80 -19.36 -21.42
N VAL A 413 -7.99 -20.33 -20.52
CA VAL A 413 -8.42 -21.68 -20.91
C VAL A 413 -9.82 -21.65 -21.51
N ARG A 414 -10.76 -20.87 -20.94
CA ARG A 414 -12.10 -20.70 -21.52
C ARG A 414 -12.08 -19.98 -22.87
N ARG A 415 -11.18 -19.00 -23.04
CA ARG A 415 -11.05 -18.24 -24.29
C ARG A 415 -10.50 -19.08 -25.44
N TYR A 416 -9.47 -19.88 -25.18
CA TYR A 416 -8.76 -20.62 -26.22
C TYR A 416 -9.12 -22.11 -26.27
N GLY A 417 -9.86 -22.62 -25.28
CA GLY A 417 -10.05 -24.05 -25.07
C GLY A 417 -8.77 -24.74 -24.57
N GLY A 418 -8.92 -25.99 -24.12
CA GLY A 418 -7.81 -26.83 -23.68
C GLY A 418 -7.97 -27.36 -22.27
N ARG A 419 -6.86 -27.51 -21.54
CA ARG A 419 -6.84 -28.13 -20.20
C ARG A 419 -6.41 -27.15 -19.13
N TYR A 420 -7.08 -27.25 -17.97
CA TYR A 420 -6.76 -26.45 -16.81
C TYR A 420 -6.44 -27.36 -15.62
N VAL A 421 -5.16 -27.48 -15.30
CA VAL A 421 -4.67 -28.41 -14.28
C VAL A 421 -4.64 -27.73 -12.91
N LEU A 422 -5.30 -28.32 -11.92
CA LEU A 422 -5.03 -28.02 -10.52
C LEU A 422 -3.86 -28.89 -10.07
N ARG A 423 -2.72 -28.26 -9.77
CA ARG A 423 -1.55 -28.97 -9.23
C ARG A 423 -1.34 -28.56 -7.77
N ILE A 424 -1.67 -29.45 -6.83
CA ILE A 424 -1.41 -29.20 -5.42
C ILE A 424 0.08 -29.41 -5.16
N GLU A 425 0.79 -28.33 -4.82
CA GLU A 425 2.23 -28.32 -4.57
C GLU A 425 2.50 -28.63 -3.08
N ASP A 426 2.49 -29.90 -2.72
CA ASP A 426 2.57 -30.40 -1.35
C ASP A 426 3.94 -30.99 -0.97
N THR A 427 5.02 -30.60 -1.66
CA THR A 427 6.37 -31.15 -1.42
C THR A 427 7.09 -30.54 -0.21
N ASP A 428 6.39 -29.76 0.61
CA ASP A 428 6.88 -29.26 1.91
C ASP A 428 5.97 -29.75 3.04
N PRO A 429 6.31 -30.89 3.69
CA PRO A 429 5.51 -31.45 4.78
C PRO A 429 5.17 -30.46 5.90
N ARG A 430 6.03 -29.45 6.15
CA ARG A 430 5.83 -28.44 7.20
C ARG A 430 4.71 -27.46 6.90
N ARG A 431 4.35 -27.34 5.62
CA ARG A 431 3.38 -26.36 5.14
C ARG A 431 2.07 -27.01 4.73
N VAL A 432 1.95 -28.33 4.83
CA VAL A 432 0.72 -29.04 4.51
C VAL A 432 -0.24 -28.97 5.70
N ASP A 433 -1.44 -28.49 5.42
CA ASP A 433 -2.62 -28.65 6.26
C ASP A 433 -3.52 -29.70 5.61
N PRO A 434 -3.78 -30.85 6.27
CA PRO A 434 -4.66 -31.88 5.73
C PRO A 434 -6.06 -31.37 5.35
N ASP A 435 -6.61 -30.40 6.08
CA ASP A 435 -7.94 -29.87 5.80
C ASP A 435 -7.94 -28.98 4.54
N ALA A 436 -6.78 -28.41 4.18
CA ALA A 436 -6.64 -27.55 3.01
C ALA A 436 -6.89 -28.29 1.69
N TYR A 437 -6.71 -29.61 1.64
CA TYR A 437 -7.02 -30.39 0.43
C TYR A 437 -8.53 -30.34 0.09
N ALA A 438 -9.40 -30.32 1.09
CA ALA A 438 -10.85 -30.18 0.91
C ALA A 438 -11.21 -28.71 0.68
N MET A 439 -10.72 -27.80 1.53
CA MET A 439 -11.03 -26.37 1.44
C MET A 439 -10.65 -25.76 0.08
N VAL A 440 -9.49 -26.12 -0.48
CA VAL A 440 -9.09 -25.63 -1.82
C VAL A 440 -10.05 -26.11 -2.90
N GLN A 441 -10.57 -27.33 -2.82
CA GLN A 441 -11.54 -27.85 -3.81
C GLN A 441 -12.90 -27.15 -3.67
N GLU A 442 -13.35 -26.90 -2.45
CA GLU A 442 -14.57 -26.13 -2.18
C GLU A 442 -14.46 -24.70 -2.74
N ASP A 443 -13.33 -24.02 -2.51
CA ASP A 443 -13.09 -22.68 -3.02
C ASP A 443 -13.01 -22.63 -4.56
N ILE A 444 -12.44 -23.65 -5.19
CA ILE A 444 -12.40 -23.81 -6.65
C ILE A 444 -13.80 -23.98 -7.22
N ALA A 445 -14.62 -24.82 -6.57
CA ALA A 445 -16.01 -25.03 -6.95
C ALA A 445 -16.83 -23.74 -6.78
N TRP A 446 -16.64 -23.02 -5.67
CA TRP A 446 -17.30 -21.75 -5.39
C TRP A 446 -16.93 -20.67 -6.42
N LEU A 447 -15.64 -20.54 -6.80
CA LEU A 447 -15.19 -19.64 -7.88
C LEU A 447 -15.65 -20.08 -9.28
N GLY A 448 -16.20 -21.29 -9.41
CA GLY A 448 -16.63 -21.88 -10.68
C GLY A 448 -15.48 -22.07 -11.68
N LEU A 449 -14.29 -22.44 -11.21
CA LEU A 449 -13.13 -22.66 -12.08
C LEU A 449 -13.29 -23.97 -12.87
N GLY A 450 -12.96 -23.93 -14.17
CA GLY A 450 -13.09 -25.08 -15.09
C GLY A 450 -11.91 -26.05 -15.02
N ILE A 451 -11.54 -26.50 -13.83
CA ILE A 451 -10.44 -27.47 -13.65
C ILE A 451 -10.76 -28.79 -14.37
N THR A 452 -9.83 -29.27 -15.20
CA THR A 452 -9.97 -30.51 -15.96
C THR A 452 -9.24 -31.68 -15.32
N ASP A 453 -8.10 -31.41 -14.69
CA ASP A 453 -7.22 -32.42 -14.12
C ASP A 453 -6.78 -31.97 -12.72
N ILE A 454 -6.69 -32.92 -11.77
CA ILE A 454 -6.14 -32.67 -10.43
C ILE A 454 -4.90 -33.54 -10.25
N VAL A 455 -3.81 -32.94 -9.80
CA VAL A 455 -2.52 -33.58 -9.60
C VAL A 455 -1.96 -33.20 -8.23
N TYR A 456 -1.54 -34.18 -7.44
CA TYR A 456 -0.80 -33.97 -6.20
C TYR A 456 0.68 -34.25 -6.45
N GLN A 457 1.58 -33.37 -6.01
CA GLN A 457 3.01 -33.59 -6.20
C GLN A 457 3.52 -34.73 -5.30
N SER A 458 2.94 -34.92 -4.12
CA SER A 458 3.24 -36.06 -3.25
C SER A 458 3.01 -37.42 -3.92
N ASP A 459 2.03 -37.54 -4.81
CA ASP A 459 1.78 -38.77 -5.58
C ASP A 459 2.81 -39.01 -6.71
N ARG A 460 3.77 -38.08 -6.90
CA ARG A 460 4.70 -38.04 -8.03
C ARG A 460 6.17 -38.12 -7.62
N LEU A 461 6.45 -38.45 -6.37
CA LEU A 461 7.81 -38.51 -5.84
C LEU A 461 8.75 -39.40 -6.67
N ASP A 462 8.29 -40.58 -7.07
CA ASP A 462 9.09 -41.50 -7.91
C ASP A 462 9.49 -40.87 -9.25
N ILE A 463 8.59 -40.10 -9.86
CA ILE A 463 8.88 -39.37 -11.10
C ILE A 463 10.00 -38.35 -10.85
N TYR A 464 9.93 -37.60 -9.75
CA TYR A 464 10.99 -36.64 -9.41
C TYR A 464 12.32 -37.32 -9.11
N TYR A 465 12.31 -38.47 -8.43
CA TYR A 465 13.52 -39.23 -8.16
C TYR A 465 14.19 -39.72 -9.44
N ASP A 466 13.40 -40.24 -10.39
CA ASP A 466 13.88 -40.66 -11.71
C ASP A 466 14.48 -39.50 -12.51
N TRP A 467 13.82 -38.34 -12.52
CA TRP A 467 14.35 -37.17 -13.21
C TRP A 467 15.58 -36.58 -12.50
N CYS A 468 15.66 -36.68 -11.18
CA CYS A 468 16.84 -36.24 -10.42
C CYS A 468 18.04 -37.13 -10.77
N ARG A 469 17.85 -38.45 -10.81
CA ARG A 469 18.86 -39.41 -11.30
C ARG A 469 19.33 -39.05 -12.70
N LYS A 470 18.41 -38.85 -13.65
CA LYS A 470 18.76 -38.46 -15.04
C LYS A 470 19.52 -37.14 -15.10
N LEU A 471 19.18 -36.16 -14.27
CA LEU A 471 19.89 -34.88 -14.22
C LEU A 471 21.34 -35.06 -13.72
N ILE A 472 21.56 -35.96 -12.76
CA ILE A 472 22.89 -36.35 -12.28
C ILE A 472 23.68 -37.07 -13.39
N GLU A 473 23.05 -38.01 -14.10
CA GLU A 473 23.65 -38.75 -15.24
C GLU A 473 24.10 -37.81 -16.37
N LEU A 474 23.34 -36.75 -16.63
CA LEU A 474 23.69 -35.70 -17.60
C LEU A 474 24.77 -34.73 -17.09
N GLY A 475 25.26 -34.91 -15.85
CA GLY A 475 26.20 -34.01 -15.19
C GLY A 475 25.60 -32.65 -14.81
N GLY A 476 24.27 -32.50 -14.87
CA GLY A 476 23.54 -31.27 -14.56
C GLY A 476 23.18 -31.08 -13.10
N ALA A 477 23.44 -32.07 -12.24
CA ALA A 477 23.29 -31.97 -10.81
C ALA A 477 24.38 -32.77 -10.06
N TYR A 478 24.53 -32.51 -8.76
CA TYR A 478 25.43 -33.23 -7.87
C TYR A 478 24.90 -33.25 -6.43
N VAL A 479 25.31 -34.25 -5.64
CA VAL A 479 24.99 -34.35 -4.21
C VAL A 479 26.02 -33.57 -3.41
N CYS A 480 25.56 -32.52 -2.73
CA CYS A 480 26.38 -31.65 -1.90
C CYS A 480 26.27 -32.09 -0.44
N VAL A 481 27.42 -32.40 0.16
CA VAL A 481 27.58 -32.77 1.58
C VAL A 481 28.28 -31.67 2.39
N CYS A 482 28.45 -30.48 1.80
CA CYS A 482 29.01 -29.35 2.52
C CYS A 482 27.99 -28.82 3.51
N ASP A 483 28.48 -28.39 4.68
CA ASP A 483 27.68 -27.61 5.61
C ASP A 483 27.14 -26.33 4.93
N ALA A 484 25.98 -25.86 5.40
CA ALA A 484 25.25 -24.78 4.76
C ALA A 484 26.03 -23.45 4.73
N GLU A 485 26.81 -23.16 5.78
CA GLU A 485 27.59 -21.92 5.88
C GLU A 485 28.75 -21.92 4.89
N ARG A 486 29.53 -23.00 4.84
CA ARG A 486 30.62 -23.17 3.88
C ARG A 486 30.14 -23.12 2.45
N PHE A 487 29.02 -23.80 2.14
CA PHE A 487 28.44 -23.71 0.80
C PHE A 487 28.03 -22.28 0.47
N ARG A 488 27.37 -21.57 1.40
CA ARG A 488 26.97 -20.18 1.21
C ARG A 488 28.18 -19.27 0.97
N GLU A 489 29.26 -19.44 1.72
CA GLU A 489 30.50 -18.67 1.55
C GLU A 489 31.08 -18.85 0.15
N LEU A 490 31.24 -20.10 -0.30
CA LEU A 490 31.76 -20.41 -1.63
C LEU A 490 30.83 -19.88 -2.73
N LYS A 491 29.51 -20.04 -2.55
CA LYS A 491 28.48 -19.51 -3.45
C LYS A 491 28.59 -18.00 -3.62
N LEU A 492 28.74 -17.25 -2.52
CA LEU A 492 28.87 -15.79 -2.57
C LEU A 492 30.16 -15.34 -3.26
N LYS A 493 31.25 -16.09 -3.08
CA LYS A 493 32.54 -15.89 -3.76
C LYS A 493 32.58 -16.38 -5.21
N GLY A 494 31.48 -16.99 -5.71
CA GLY A 494 31.41 -17.56 -7.05
C GLY A 494 32.36 -18.74 -7.27
N LYS A 495 32.68 -19.49 -6.20
CA LYS A 495 33.58 -20.64 -6.24
C LYS A 495 32.82 -21.96 -6.11
N ALA A 496 33.29 -22.98 -6.82
CA ALA A 496 32.73 -24.33 -6.72
C ALA A 496 33.00 -24.91 -5.33
N CYS A 497 32.03 -25.65 -4.78
CA CYS A 497 32.30 -26.50 -3.63
C CYS A 497 33.01 -27.79 -4.06
N PRO A 498 33.76 -28.47 -3.16
CA PRO A 498 34.48 -29.70 -3.51
C PRO A 498 33.58 -30.80 -4.08
N CYS A 499 32.29 -30.81 -3.73
CA CYS A 499 31.34 -31.81 -4.19
C CYS A 499 30.96 -31.65 -5.67
N ARG A 500 31.14 -30.46 -6.27
CA ARG A 500 30.62 -30.11 -7.59
C ARG A 500 31.26 -30.91 -8.72
N GLU A 501 32.53 -31.28 -8.56
CA GLU A 501 33.33 -31.99 -9.56
C GLU A 501 33.40 -33.51 -9.29
N ARG A 502 32.55 -34.03 -8.39
CA ARG A 502 32.45 -35.48 -8.15
C ARG A 502 32.03 -36.22 -9.44
N PRO A 503 32.57 -37.43 -9.69
CA PRO A 503 32.11 -38.31 -10.76
C PRO A 503 30.60 -38.60 -10.66
N VAL A 504 30.00 -38.96 -11.80
CA VAL A 504 28.56 -39.26 -11.87
C VAL A 504 28.22 -40.45 -10.97
N GLU A 505 29.06 -41.49 -11.00
CA GLU A 505 28.88 -42.73 -10.24
C GLU A 505 28.81 -42.46 -8.73
N GLU A 506 29.73 -41.66 -8.20
CA GLU A 506 29.74 -41.27 -6.78
C GLU A 506 28.50 -40.45 -6.40
N ASN A 507 28.04 -39.56 -7.29
CA ASN A 507 26.80 -38.81 -7.04
C ASN A 507 25.56 -39.73 -7.05
N LEU A 508 25.53 -40.76 -7.90
CA LEU A 508 24.44 -41.73 -7.94
C LEU A 508 24.40 -42.61 -6.70
N GLU A 509 25.57 -43.02 -6.18
CA GLU A 509 25.66 -43.73 -4.91
C GLU A 509 25.14 -42.87 -3.75
N LEU A 510 25.61 -41.62 -3.63
CA LEU A 510 25.12 -40.69 -2.60
C LEU A 510 23.62 -40.37 -2.74
N TRP A 511 23.13 -40.30 -3.97
CA TRP A 511 21.70 -40.10 -4.24
C TRP A 511 20.88 -41.31 -3.79
N GLN A 512 21.36 -42.53 -4.03
CA GLN A 512 20.71 -43.74 -3.55
C GLN A 512 20.70 -43.80 -2.02
N GLN A 513 21.83 -43.49 -1.36
CA GLN A 513 21.90 -43.39 0.11
C GLN A 513 20.92 -42.35 0.68
N MET A 514 20.72 -41.23 -0.02
CA MET A 514 19.72 -40.22 0.34
C MET A 514 18.30 -40.78 0.30
N LEU A 515 17.96 -41.60 -0.69
CA LEU A 515 16.66 -42.27 -0.80
C LEU A 515 16.48 -43.42 0.20
N ASP A 516 17.56 -44.14 0.51
CA ASP A 516 17.56 -45.27 1.45
C ASP A 516 17.49 -44.81 2.92
N GLY A 517 17.55 -43.49 3.18
CA GLY A 517 17.41 -42.90 4.50
C GLY A 517 18.68 -42.93 5.34
N GLU A 518 19.86 -43.02 4.71
CA GLU A 518 21.15 -43.02 5.41
C GLU A 518 21.57 -41.62 5.91
N PHE A 519 20.89 -40.57 5.44
CA PHE A 519 21.14 -39.17 5.81
C PHE A 519 19.96 -38.54 6.55
N TYR A 520 20.26 -37.54 7.37
CA TYR A 520 19.28 -36.70 8.07
C TYR A 520 19.20 -35.31 7.44
N GLU A 521 18.17 -34.57 7.83
CA GLU A 521 17.96 -33.20 7.40
C GLU A 521 19.17 -32.30 7.72
N GLY A 522 19.65 -31.63 6.68
CA GLY A 522 20.82 -30.76 6.75
C GLY A 522 22.13 -31.44 6.33
N ASP A 523 22.19 -32.78 6.33
CA ASP A 523 23.40 -33.52 5.97
C ASP A 523 23.73 -33.37 4.48
N VAL A 524 22.72 -33.52 3.62
CA VAL A 524 22.90 -33.56 2.16
C VAL A 524 21.78 -32.82 1.41
N THR A 525 22.13 -32.30 0.24
CA THR A 525 21.18 -31.73 -0.72
C THR A 525 21.66 -31.95 -2.15
N VAL A 526 20.74 -32.27 -3.06
CA VAL A 526 21.06 -32.27 -4.49
C VAL A 526 21.03 -30.84 -5.00
N ARG A 527 22.06 -30.41 -5.73
CA ARG A 527 22.18 -29.08 -6.33
C ARG A 527 22.20 -29.17 -7.85
N VAL A 528 21.47 -28.30 -8.52
CA VAL A 528 21.56 -28.13 -9.98
C VAL A 528 22.87 -27.41 -10.28
N LYS A 529 23.69 -27.91 -11.21
CA LYS A 529 24.86 -27.17 -11.67
C LYS A 529 24.39 -26.00 -12.53
N THR A 530 24.81 -24.80 -12.17
CA THR A 530 24.50 -23.59 -12.95
C THR A 530 25.78 -22.80 -13.20
N GLU A 531 25.64 -21.52 -13.50
CA GLU A 531 26.74 -20.56 -13.56
C GLU A 531 27.09 -20.05 -12.16
N LEU A 532 28.29 -20.37 -11.67
CA LEU A 532 28.78 -19.93 -10.37
C LEU A 532 29.09 -18.43 -10.30
N THR A 533 29.36 -17.81 -11.46
CA THR A 533 29.63 -16.37 -11.59
C THR A 533 28.37 -15.55 -11.85
N HIS A 534 27.19 -16.18 -11.89
CA HIS A 534 25.93 -15.49 -12.17
C HIS A 534 25.75 -14.28 -11.23
N PRO A 535 25.36 -13.09 -11.72
CA PRO A 535 25.29 -11.88 -10.90
C PRO A 535 24.33 -12.01 -9.72
N ASP A 536 23.19 -12.68 -9.91
CA ASP A 536 22.26 -13.05 -8.84
C ASP A 536 22.76 -14.31 -8.09
N PRO A 537 23.14 -14.23 -6.79
CA PRO A 537 23.58 -15.37 -6.01
C PRO A 537 22.51 -16.44 -5.77
N ALA A 538 21.23 -16.12 -5.96
CA ALA A 538 20.13 -17.09 -5.83
C ALA A 538 20.09 -18.08 -7.00
N MET A 539 20.72 -17.74 -8.14
CA MET A 539 20.82 -18.62 -9.32
C MET A 539 21.94 -19.64 -9.21
N ARG A 540 22.99 -19.34 -8.43
CA ARG A 540 24.20 -20.16 -8.30
C ARG A 540 23.90 -21.46 -7.56
N ASP A 541 24.08 -22.59 -8.25
CA ASP A 541 23.99 -23.96 -7.73
C ASP A 541 22.88 -24.17 -6.68
N TYR A 542 21.65 -23.80 -7.05
CA TYR A 542 20.49 -23.90 -6.16
C TYR A 542 20.07 -25.35 -5.93
N SER A 543 19.44 -25.61 -4.77
CA SER A 543 19.02 -26.96 -4.39
C SER A 543 17.82 -27.44 -5.21
N ALA A 544 17.89 -28.70 -5.66
CA ALA A 544 16.82 -29.44 -6.33
C ALA A 544 16.05 -30.36 -5.39
N MET A 545 16.76 -31.04 -4.47
CA MET A 545 16.18 -32.00 -3.51
C MET A 545 16.69 -31.71 -2.09
N ARG A 546 15.87 -32.02 -1.09
CA ARG A 546 16.21 -31.93 0.33
C ARG A 546 15.63 -33.10 1.12
N ILE A 547 16.17 -33.33 2.32
CA ILE A 547 15.60 -34.21 3.32
C ILE A 547 14.73 -33.38 4.28
N VAL A 548 13.56 -33.89 4.62
CA VAL A 548 12.67 -33.38 5.67
C VAL A 548 12.25 -34.57 6.51
N ASN A 549 12.81 -34.71 7.71
CA ASN A 549 12.47 -35.84 8.60
C ASN A 549 11.27 -35.53 9.50
N ALA A 550 10.99 -34.26 9.78
CA ALA A 550 9.89 -33.84 10.65
C ALA A 550 9.27 -32.48 10.24
N PRO A 551 7.92 -32.36 10.25
CA PRO A 551 6.95 -33.44 10.43
C PRO A 551 6.92 -34.39 9.22
N LEU A 552 6.33 -35.57 9.40
CA LEU A 552 6.05 -36.48 8.28
C LEU A 552 4.98 -35.89 7.36
N HIS A 553 5.04 -36.22 6.08
CA HIS A 553 4.03 -35.79 5.14
C HIS A 553 2.71 -36.52 5.42
N PRO A 554 1.55 -35.84 5.43
CA PRO A 554 0.29 -36.47 5.82
C PRO A 554 -0.25 -37.49 4.81
N ARG A 555 0.30 -37.56 3.59
CA ARG A 555 -0.11 -38.48 2.53
C ARG A 555 0.91 -39.56 2.16
N VAL A 556 2.19 -39.38 2.49
CA VAL A 556 3.28 -40.26 2.02
C VAL A 556 4.34 -40.43 3.10
N ASP A 557 5.01 -41.58 3.11
CA ASP A 557 6.00 -41.94 4.14
C ASP A 557 7.45 -41.55 3.76
N ASN A 558 7.64 -40.87 2.63
CA ASN A 558 8.95 -40.45 2.15
C ASN A 558 9.53 -39.27 2.96
N THR A 559 10.85 -39.19 3.02
CA THR A 559 11.60 -38.09 3.69
C THR A 559 12.39 -37.21 2.72
N VAL A 560 12.59 -37.65 1.47
CA VAL A 560 13.28 -36.89 0.43
C VAL A 560 12.25 -36.16 -0.43
N PHE A 561 12.33 -34.83 -0.48
CA PHE A 561 11.37 -34.02 -1.23
C PHE A 561 12.06 -33.10 -2.24
N PRO A 562 11.47 -32.94 -3.44
CA PRO A 562 11.93 -31.94 -4.39
C PRO A 562 11.58 -30.54 -3.93
N LEU A 563 12.44 -29.59 -4.28
CA LEU A 563 12.18 -28.16 -4.14
C LEU A 563 11.45 -27.63 -5.37
N MET A 564 10.68 -26.56 -5.16
CA MET A 564 9.73 -25.99 -6.12
C MET A 564 10.29 -25.81 -7.54
N ASN A 565 11.52 -25.30 -7.71
CA ASN A 565 12.05 -25.10 -9.07
C ASN A 565 12.26 -26.42 -9.82
N PHE A 566 12.62 -27.49 -9.13
CA PHE A 566 12.81 -28.81 -9.72
C PHE A 566 11.48 -29.48 -10.03
N SER A 567 10.60 -29.61 -9.03
CA SER A 567 9.29 -30.26 -9.22
C SER A 567 8.43 -29.53 -10.26
N VAL A 568 8.42 -28.18 -10.25
CA VAL A 568 7.64 -27.40 -11.21
C VAL A 568 8.17 -27.55 -12.64
N ALA A 569 9.48 -27.58 -12.86
CA ALA A 569 10.01 -27.75 -14.22
C ALA A 569 9.66 -29.13 -14.78
N VAL A 570 9.83 -30.18 -13.97
CA VAL A 570 9.46 -31.56 -14.34
C VAL A 570 7.96 -31.66 -14.62
N ASP A 571 7.11 -31.13 -13.74
CA ASP A 571 5.67 -31.21 -13.91
C ASP A 571 5.16 -30.35 -15.07
N ASP A 572 5.66 -29.13 -15.23
CA ASP A 572 5.25 -28.27 -16.34
C ASP A 572 5.58 -28.95 -17.69
N HIS A 573 6.72 -29.65 -17.79
CA HIS A 573 7.05 -30.45 -18.98
C HIS A 573 6.12 -31.66 -19.15
N LEU A 574 6.03 -32.54 -18.14
CA LEU A 574 5.31 -33.81 -18.27
C LEU A 574 3.80 -33.66 -18.39
N LEU A 575 3.23 -32.63 -17.76
CA LEU A 575 1.82 -32.30 -17.90
C LEU A 575 1.54 -31.51 -19.18
N GLY A 576 2.57 -31.20 -19.98
CA GLY A 576 2.44 -30.50 -21.25
C GLY A 576 1.93 -29.07 -21.09
N ILE A 577 2.29 -28.38 -20.01
CA ILE A 577 1.91 -26.98 -19.77
C ILE A 577 2.47 -26.13 -20.90
N THR A 578 1.60 -25.38 -21.58
CA THR A 578 2.00 -24.50 -22.69
C THR A 578 2.18 -23.06 -22.24
N HIS A 579 1.41 -22.62 -21.24
CA HIS A 579 1.45 -21.25 -20.73
C HIS A 579 1.45 -21.21 -19.20
N VAL A 580 2.29 -20.33 -18.66
CA VAL A 580 2.42 -20.07 -17.23
C VAL A 580 2.17 -18.60 -16.96
N ILE A 581 1.01 -18.30 -16.36
CA ILE A 581 0.63 -16.95 -15.93
C ILE A 581 0.63 -16.90 -14.41
N ARG A 582 1.51 -16.06 -13.83
CA ARG A 582 1.71 -15.95 -12.37
C ARG A 582 2.29 -14.58 -12.00
N GLY A 583 2.43 -14.30 -10.70
CA GLY A 583 3.00 -13.04 -10.21
C GLY A 583 4.49 -12.85 -10.54
N LYS A 584 4.93 -11.59 -10.68
CA LYS A 584 6.31 -11.22 -11.02
C LYS A 584 7.37 -11.58 -9.98
N ASP A 585 6.94 -11.87 -8.76
CA ASP A 585 7.79 -12.49 -7.73
C ASP A 585 8.37 -13.85 -8.17
N HIS A 586 7.79 -14.51 -9.17
CA HIS A 586 8.31 -15.74 -9.73
C HIS A 586 9.23 -15.57 -10.95
N ILE A 587 9.63 -14.36 -11.33
CA ILE A 587 10.59 -14.15 -12.44
C ILE A 587 11.92 -14.89 -12.16
N ALA A 588 12.44 -14.77 -10.94
CA ALA A 588 13.64 -15.50 -10.53
C ALA A 588 13.45 -17.02 -10.57
N ASN A 589 12.25 -17.51 -10.26
CA ASN A 589 11.92 -18.94 -10.36
C ASN A 589 11.93 -19.42 -11.81
N THR A 590 11.34 -18.65 -12.74
CA THR A 590 11.39 -18.95 -14.17
C THR A 590 12.83 -19.06 -14.67
N ARG A 591 13.72 -18.14 -14.24
CA ARG A 591 15.15 -18.19 -14.60
C ARG A 591 15.84 -19.44 -14.04
N ARG A 592 15.54 -19.85 -12.81
CA ARG A 592 16.07 -21.09 -12.24
C ARG A 592 15.58 -22.32 -13.00
N GLN A 593 14.27 -22.41 -13.22
CA GLN A 593 13.63 -23.51 -13.96
C GLN A 593 14.23 -23.69 -15.35
N ARG A 594 14.62 -22.59 -16.01
CA ARG A 594 15.23 -22.62 -17.34
C ARG A 594 16.46 -23.54 -17.44
N PHE A 595 17.32 -23.57 -16.42
CA PHE A 595 18.47 -24.50 -16.39
C PHE A 595 18.03 -25.96 -16.54
N ILE A 596 16.96 -26.37 -15.85
CA ILE A 596 16.45 -27.74 -15.91
C ILE A 596 15.89 -28.05 -17.31
N PHE A 597 15.12 -27.12 -17.89
CA PHE A 597 14.65 -27.26 -19.28
C PHE A 597 15.80 -27.40 -20.26
N ASP A 598 16.86 -26.59 -20.11
CA ASP A 598 18.03 -26.61 -20.99
C ASP A 598 18.81 -27.93 -20.87
N TYR A 599 19.03 -28.45 -19.66
CA TYR A 599 19.70 -29.74 -19.46
C TYR A 599 19.00 -30.91 -20.16
N PHE A 600 17.66 -30.92 -20.14
CA PHE A 600 16.88 -31.98 -20.76
C PHE A 600 16.50 -31.68 -22.23
N GLY A 601 16.90 -30.55 -22.78
CA GLY A 601 16.52 -30.12 -24.13
C GLY A 601 15.00 -29.93 -24.29
N TRP A 602 14.30 -29.61 -23.21
CA TRP A 602 12.86 -29.41 -23.21
C TRP A 602 12.47 -28.02 -23.69
N LYS A 603 11.36 -27.95 -24.44
CA LYS A 603 10.75 -26.66 -24.78
C LYS A 603 10.07 -26.07 -23.52
N PRO A 604 10.40 -24.83 -23.11
CA PRO A 604 9.71 -24.18 -22.00
C PRO A 604 8.29 -23.77 -22.40
N PRO A 605 7.37 -23.61 -21.42
CA PRO A 605 6.12 -22.91 -21.67
C PRO A 605 6.36 -21.42 -21.94
N PHE A 606 5.37 -20.75 -22.51
CA PHE A 606 5.32 -19.29 -22.54
C PHE A 606 5.06 -18.75 -21.13
N TYR A 607 5.85 -17.77 -20.69
CA TYR A 607 5.71 -17.17 -19.37
C TYR A 607 5.15 -15.76 -19.48
N ARG A 608 4.16 -15.44 -18.63
CA ARG A 608 3.70 -14.08 -18.40
C ARG A 608 3.67 -13.79 -16.91
N HIS A 609 4.24 -12.66 -16.52
CA HIS A 609 4.38 -12.27 -15.12
C HIS A 609 3.62 -10.98 -14.84
N TYR A 610 2.49 -11.07 -14.15
CA TYR A 610 1.72 -9.90 -13.75
C TYR A 610 2.26 -9.26 -12.48
N GLY A 611 2.06 -7.96 -12.30
CA GLY A 611 2.52 -7.22 -11.12
C GLY A 611 1.83 -7.65 -9.83
N ARG A 612 2.47 -7.39 -8.70
CA ARG A 612 1.95 -7.74 -7.37
C ARG A 612 0.68 -6.95 -7.08
N MET A 613 -0.24 -7.59 -6.36
CA MET A 613 -1.47 -6.98 -5.89
C MET A 613 -1.40 -6.82 -4.37
N GLY A 614 -1.21 -5.58 -3.92
CA GLY A 614 -1.35 -5.24 -2.51
C GLY A 614 -2.82 -5.19 -2.13
N ILE A 615 -3.22 -5.86 -1.04
CA ILE A 615 -4.58 -5.78 -0.51
C ILE A 615 -4.51 -5.16 0.89
N SER A 616 -5.06 -3.96 1.03
CA SER A 616 -5.10 -3.27 2.32
C SER A 616 -6.23 -3.83 3.18
N GLY A 617 -6.02 -3.85 4.51
CA GLY A 617 -7.03 -4.21 5.49
C GLY A 617 -7.23 -5.70 5.77
N VAL A 618 -6.55 -6.60 5.05
CA VAL A 618 -6.64 -8.06 5.30
C VAL A 618 -5.27 -8.73 5.31
N VAL A 619 -5.12 -9.76 6.12
CA VAL A 619 -3.94 -10.64 6.13
C VAL A 619 -4.10 -11.67 5.02
N LEU A 620 -3.09 -11.82 4.15
CA LEU A 620 -3.07 -12.83 3.09
C LEU A 620 -2.08 -13.97 3.34
N SER A 621 -1.15 -13.80 4.29
CA SER A 621 -0.23 -14.89 4.62
C SER A 621 -1.01 -16.00 5.31
N THR A 622 -1.10 -17.17 4.68
CA THR A 622 -1.82 -18.32 5.25
C THR A 622 -1.29 -18.73 6.62
N SER A 623 0.02 -18.63 6.86
CA SER A 623 0.60 -18.88 8.17
C SER A 623 0.17 -17.84 9.21
N GLY A 624 0.10 -16.56 8.82
CA GLY A 624 -0.36 -15.49 9.70
C GLY A 624 -1.85 -15.58 10.03
N MET A 625 -2.68 -16.00 9.07
CA MET A 625 -4.09 -16.28 9.30
C MET A 625 -4.28 -17.46 10.25
N ARG A 626 -3.56 -18.57 10.04
CA ARG A 626 -3.60 -19.73 10.95
C ARG A 626 -3.15 -19.35 12.37
N GLU A 627 -2.09 -18.57 12.51
CA GLU A 627 -1.64 -18.09 13.82
C GLU A 627 -2.72 -17.26 14.51
N GLY A 628 -3.39 -16.36 13.77
CA GLY A 628 -4.52 -15.57 14.27
C GLY A 628 -5.74 -16.41 14.66
N ILE A 629 -6.00 -17.53 13.97
CA ILE A 629 -7.05 -18.48 14.37
C ILE A 629 -6.65 -19.21 15.65
N ASN A 630 -5.43 -19.74 15.69
CA ASN A 630 -4.92 -20.51 16.83
C ASN A 630 -4.84 -19.69 18.12
N ASN A 631 -4.55 -18.39 18.02
CA ASN A 631 -4.49 -17.50 19.18
C ASN A 631 -5.84 -16.83 19.53
N GLY A 632 -6.91 -17.16 18.79
CA GLY A 632 -8.27 -16.65 19.03
C GLY A 632 -8.54 -15.23 18.52
N THR A 633 -7.63 -14.63 17.74
CA THR A 633 -7.88 -13.35 17.05
C THR A 633 -8.97 -13.50 16.00
N TYR A 634 -9.03 -14.64 15.31
CA TYR A 634 -10.04 -14.97 14.31
C TYR A 634 -10.82 -16.21 14.74
N THR A 635 -12.12 -16.22 14.44
CA THR A 635 -13.03 -17.32 14.80
C THR A 635 -12.82 -18.58 13.96
N GLY A 636 -12.26 -18.44 12.75
CA GLY A 636 -12.03 -19.52 11.81
C GLY A 636 -11.52 -19.00 10.46
N TRP A 637 -11.44 -19.89 9.48
CA TRP A 637 -11.02 -19.54 8.11
C TRP A 637 -12.04 -18.69 7.36
N ASP A 638 -13.30 -18.73 7.79
CA ASP A 638 -14.43 -17.97 7.25
C ASP A 638 -14.70 -16.66 8.03
N ASP A 639 -13.81 -16.29 8.95
CA ASP A 639 -13.91 -15.04 9.70
C ASP A 639 -13.85 -13.84 8.75
N ILE A 640 -14.82 -12.93 8.86
CA ILE A 640 -15.03 -11.83 7.92
C ILE A 640 -13.88 -10.82 7.85
N HIS A 641 -12.93 -10.85 8.79
CA HIS A 641 -11.73 -10.01 8.76
C HIS A 641 -10.62 -10.58 7.86
N LEU A 642 -10.78 -11.81 7.37
CA LEU A 642 -9.84 -12.48 6.49
C LEU A 642 -10.14 -12.22 5.01
N GLY A 643 -9.10 -12.41 4.18
CA GLY A 643 -9.19 -12.33 2.72
C GLY A 643 -9.43 -13.70 2.04
N THR A 644 -9.85 -14.71 2.78
CA THR A 644 -10.12 -16.07 2.29
C THR A 644 -11.39 -16.11 1.44
N MET A 645 -11.50 -17.06 0.51
CA MET A 645 -12.72 -17.21 -0.30
C MET A 645 -13.93 -17.55 0.57
N GLN A 646 -13.73 -18.35 1.61
CA GLN A 646 -14.76 -18.64 2.63
C GLN A 646 -15.26 -17.37 3.33
N ALA A 647 -14.38 -16.48 3.79
CA ALA A 647 -14.79 -15.23 4.43
C ALA A 647 -15.51 -14.28 3.46
N ILE A 648 -15.01 -14.18 2.22
CA ILE A 648 -15.64 -13.38 1.15
C ILE A 648 -17.04 -13.90 0.84
N ALA A 649 -17.22 -15.22 0.74
CA ALA A 649 -18.51 -15.87 0.54
C ALA A 649 -19.45 -15.64 1.73
N ARG A 650 -18.96 -15.81 2.97
CA ARG A 650 -19.76 -15.65 4.20
C ARG A 650 -20.31 -14.23 4.36
N ARG A 651 -19.58 -13.23 3.86
CA ARG A 651 -20.01 -11.82 3.78
C ARG A 651 -21.12 -11.55 2.76
N GLY A 652 -21.44 -12.49 1.87
CA GLY A 652 -22.42 -12.29 0.80
C GLY A 652 -21.86 -11.66 -0.47
N ILE A 653 -20.55 -11.78 -0.69
CA ILE A 653 -19.92 -11.42 -1.97
C ILE A 653 -20.05 -12.62 -2.91
N GLU A 654 -20.51 -12.39 -4.12
CA GLU A 654 -20.76 -13.41 -5.14
C GLU A 654 -19.46 -13.77 -5.88
N PRO A 655 -19.25 -15.05 -6.27
CA PRO A 655 -18.04 -15.48 -6.95
C PRO A 655 -17.86 -14.79 -8.32
N GLU A 656 -18.96 -14.47 -8.99
CA GLU A 656 -18.95 -13.70 -10.24
C GLU A 656 -18.39 -12.28 -10.04
N ALA A 657 -18.65 -11.64 -8.88
CA ALA A 657 -18.09 -10.33 -8.56
C ALA A 657 -16.56 -10.41 -8.42
N VAL A 658 -16.07 -11.44 -7.72
CA VAL A 658 -14.63 -11.71 -7.57
C VAL A 658 -13.99 -11.96 -8.94
N ARG A 659 -14.63 -12.79 -9.77
CA ARG A 659 -14.18 -13.07 -11.14
C ARG A 659 -14.06 -11.80 -11.97
N ASN A 660 -15.11 -10.99 -12.02
CA ASN A 660 -15.13 -9.75 -12.80
C ASN A 660 -14.06 -8.77 -12.29
N ALA A 661 -13.91 -8.63 -10.97
CA ALA A 661 -12.87 -7.79 -10.39
C ALA A 661 -11.44 -8.23 -10.79
N MET A 662 -11.15 -9.55 -10.80
CA MET A 662 -9.83 -10.04 -11.19
C MET A 662 -9.56 -9.91 -12.71
N ILE A 663 -10.59 -9.99 -13.55
CA ILE A 663 -10.48 -9.76 -15.00
C ILE A 663 -10.27 -8.27 -15.28
N ASP A 664 -11.03 -7.39 -14.62
CA ASP A 664 -10.89 -5.93 -14.74
C ASP A 664 -9.48 -5.46 -14.36
N ILE A 665 -8.90 -6.07 -13.31
CA ILE A 665 -7.51 -5.87 -12.90
C ILE A 665 -6.51 -6.34 -13.97
N GLY A 666 -6.82 -7.44 -14.64
CA GLY A 666 -6.03 -8.01 -15.72
C GLY A 666 -4.63 -8.52 -15.33
N ALA A 667 -3.83 -8.76 -16.38
CA ALA A 667 -2.51 -9.38 -16.32
C ALA A 667 -1.36 -8.40 -16.60
N GLY A 668 -1.56 -7.10 -16.31
CA GLY A 668 -0.53 -6.08 -16.43
C GLY A 668 0.67 -6.31 -15.50
N GLU A 669 1.85 -5.86 -15.92
CA GLU A 669 3.13 -6.10 -15.22
C GLU A 669 3.37 -5.14 -14.04
N THR A 670 2.61 -4.05 -13.99
CA THR A 670 2.68 -3.01 -12.96
C THR A 670 2.10 -3.49 -11.64
N ASP A 671 2.73 -3.09 -10.53
CA ASP A 671 2.19 -3.35 -9.20
C ASP A 671 0.95 -2.49 -8.97
N ILE A 672 -0.04 -3.08 -8.32
CA ILE A 672 -1.34 -2.45 -8.10
C ILE A 672 -1.80 -2.62 -6.65
N SER A 673 -2.70 -1.72 -6.23
CA SER A 673 -3.49 -1.91 -5.02
C SER A 673 -4.88 -2.42 -5.39
N PHE A 674 -5.34 -3.46 -4.69
CA PHE A 674 -6.69 -3.98 -4.83
C PHE A 674 -7.70 -2.94 -4.33
N SER A 675 -8.71 -2.63 -5.14
CA SER A 675 -9.81 -1.75 -4.77
C SER A 675 -10.99 -2.58 -4.28
N TRP A 676 -11.25 -2.52 -2.97
CA TRP A 676 -12.45 -3.09 -2.37
C TRP A 676 -13.73 -2.48 -2.95
N GLU A 677 -13.71 -1.18 -3.24
CA GLU A 677 -14.85 -0.47 -3.83
C GLU A 677 -15.21 -1.02 -5.22
N ASN A 678 -14.21 -1.39 -6.03
CA ASN A 678 -14.46 -2.03 -7.32
C ASN A 678 -15.15 -3.39 -7.12
N LEU A 679 -14.62 -4.24 -6.23
CA LEU A 679 -15.28 -5.52 -5.89
C LEU A 679 -16.72 -5.31 -5.41
N TYR A 680 -16.95 -4.34 -4.53
CA TYR A 680 -18.28 -4.02 -4.01
C TYR A 680 -19.22 -3.48 -5.10
N SER A 681 -18.72 -2.67 -6.03
CA SER A 681 -19.49 -2.21 -7.18
C SER A 681 -19.93 -3.39 -8.05
N ARG A 682 -19.01 -4.30 -8.38
CA ARG A 682 -19.33 -5.53 -9.14
C ARG A 682 -20.32 -6.41 -8.39
N ASN A 683 -20.14 -6.55 -7.08
CA ASN A 683 -21.06 -7.34 -6.28
C ASN A 683 -22.46 -6.72 -6.25
N LYS A 684 -22.56 -5.40 -6.10
CA LYS A 684 -23.82 -4.65 -6.15
C LYS A 684 -24.57 -4.83 -7.46
N GLU A 685 -23.87 -4.76 -8.60
CA GLU A 685 -24.46 -5.03 -9.93
C GLU A 685 -25.13 -6.40 -9.99
N ILE A 686 -24.58 -7.38 -9.26
CA ILE A 686 -25.10 -8.75 -9.19
C ILE A 686 -26.22 -8.87 -8.15
N VAL A 687 -26.03 -8.37 -6.93
CA VAL A 687 -26.96 -8.64 -5.81
C VAL A 687 -28.16 -7.70 -5.76
N ASP A 688 -28.05 -6.44 -6.20
CA ASP A 688 -29.15 -5.46 -6.12
C ASP A 688 -30.43 -5.95 -6.82
N PRO A 689 -30.38 -6.50 -8.06
CA PRO A 689 -31.59 -6.97 -8.75
C PRO A 689 -32.30 -8.15 -8.08
N LYS A 690 -31.60 -8.89 -7.20
CA LYS A 690 -32.12 -10.09 -6.54
C LYS A 690 -32.43 -9.91 -5.05
N ALA A 691 -31.83 -8.91 -4.40
CA ALA A 691 -31.96 -8.68 -2.97
C ALA A 691 -33.30 -8.04 -2.58
N ASN A 692 -34.02 -8.66 -1.65
CA ASN A 692 -35.18 -8.04 -1.02
C ASN A 692 -34.73 -6.92 -0.05
N ARG A 693 -35.55 -5.89 0.10
CA ARG A 693 -35.25 -4.71 0.93
C ARG A 693 -36.04 -4.73 2.23
N TYR A 694 -35.33 -4.52 3.34
CA TYR A 694 -35.90 -4.50 4.69
C TYR A 694 -35.36 -3.33 5.50
N PHE A 695 -36.05 -3.02 6.60
CA PHE A 695 -35.63 -2.10 7.61
C PHE A 695 -34.85 -2.83 8.72
N PHE A 696 -33.67 -2.29 9.01
CA PHE A 696 -32.89 -2.56 10.20
C PHE A 696 -32.65 -1.23 10.91
N VAL A 697 -32.96 -1.21 12.21
CA VAL A 697 -32.83 -0.05 13.08
C VAL A 697 -31.69 -0.34 14.07
N PRO A 698 -30.48 0.17 13.81
CA PRO A 698 -29.36 0.09 14.74
C PRO A 698 -29.52 1.08 15.90
N ASP A 699 -28.97 0.74 17.07
CA ASP A 699 -29.05 1.57 18.28
C ASP A 699 -30.44 2.21 18.47
N PRO A 700 -31.47 1.36 18.67
CA PRO A 700 -32.87 1.75 18.55
C PRO A 700 -33.32 2.60 19.74
N VAL A 701 -34.00 3.71 19.45
CA VAL A 701 -34.77 4.48 20.43
C VAL A 701 -36.25 4.23 20.17
N GLU A 702 -36.97 3.83 21.22
CA GLU A 702 -38.43 3.75 21.16
C GLU A 702 -39.05 5.12 21.37
N VAL A 703 -39.93 5.50 20.45
CA VAL A 703 -40.61 6.79 20.43
C VAL A 703 -42.11 6.57 20.31
N THR A 704 -42.88 7.34 21.08
CA THR A 704 -44.33 7.47 20.93
C THR A 704 -44.63 8.78 20.21
N VAL A 705 -45.22 8.71 19.03
CA VAL A 705 -45.60 9.87 18.22
C VAL A 705 -46.97 10.37 18.66
N GLU A 706 -47.01 11.52 19.33
CA GLU A 706 -48.25 12.11 19.80
C GLU A 706 -49.15 12.52 18.62
N GLY A 707 -50.43 12.15 18.72
CA GLY A 707 -51.43 12.45 17.69
C GLY A 707 -51.32 11.59 16.42
N ALA A 708 -50.47 10.57 16.39
CA ALA A 708 -50.37 9.67 15.25
C ALA A 708 -51.60 8.75 15.15
N PRO A 709 -52.23 8.63 13.96
CA PRO A 709 -53.30 7.65 13.73
C PRO A 709 -52.74 6.22 13.65
N LEU A 710 -53.61 5.22 13.80
CA LEU A 710 -53.30 3.86 13.35
C LEU A 710 -53.08 3.90 11.84
N HIS A 711 -51.93 3.40 11.38
CA HIS A 711 -51.55 3.46 9.97
C HIS A 711 -50.85 2.17 9.53
N GLU A 712 -51.10 1.78 8.29
CA GLU A 712 -50.43 0.67 7.61
C GLU A 712 -49.50 1.23 6.53
N ALA A 713 -48.20 1.05 6.70
CA ALA A 713 -47.21 1.38 5.68
C ALA A 713 -46.99 0.16 4.78
N HIS A 714 -47.10 0.36 3.46
CA HIS A 714 -46.78 -0.67 2.46
C HIS A 714 -45.48 -0.30 1.76
N ALA A 715 -44.39 -0.96 2.15
CA ALA A 715 -43.08 -0.76 1.53
C ALA A 715 -42.83 -1.88 0.50
N ALA A 716 -42.32 -1.54 -0.68
CA ALA A 716 -41.99 -2.54 -1.70
C ALA A 716 -40.80 -3.40 -1.26
N LEU A 717 -40.86 -4.72 -1.52
CA LEU A 717 -39.70 -5.60 -1.31
C LEU A 717 -38.56 -5.26 -2.28
N HIS A 718 -38.88 -4.78 -3.47
CA HIS A 718 -37.89 -4.24 -4.41
C HIS A 718 -38.53 -3.14 -5.28
N PRO A 719 -37.95 -1.93 -5.39
CA PRO A 719 -38.59 -0.80 -6.05
C PRO A 719 -38.74 -0.99 -7.56
N ASN A 720 -37.84 -1.76 -8.18
CA ASN A 720 -37.84 -1.99 -9.63
C ASN A 720 -38.49 -3.33 -10.01
N ASP A 721 -39.05 -4.07 -9.04
CA ASP A 721 -39.70 -5.37 -9.31
C ASP A 721 -41.00 -5.50 -8.49
N PRO A 722 -42.13 -4.94 -8.99
CA PRO A 722 -43.42 -5.01 -8.32
C PRO A 722 -43.94 -6.45 -8.11
N SER A 723 -43.46 -7.43 -8.89
CA SER A 723 -43.92 -8.81 -8.81
C SER A 723 -43.54 -9.50 -7.49
N ARG A 724 -42.51 -8.98 -6.81
CA ARG A 724 -42.08 -9.45 -5.48
C ARG A 724 -43.05 -9.07 -4.35
N GLY A 725 -43.96 -8.14 -4.61
CA GLY A 725 -44.95 -7.69 -3.64
C GLY A 725 -44.41 -6.65 -2.64
N VAL A 726 -45.22 -6.42 -1.61
CA VAL A 726 -45.00 -5.40 -0.59
C VAL A 726 -44.98 -6.03 0.79
N ARG A 727 -44.19 -5.43 1.68
CA ARG A 727 -44.14 -5.70 3.12
C ARG A 727 -45.01 -4.66 3.84
N THR A 728 -45.85 -5.13 4.76
CA THR A 728 -46.83 -4.28 5.47
C THR A 728 -46.40 -4.12 6.92
N LEU A 729 -46.27 -2.86 7.36
CA LEU A 729 -45.86 -2.47 8.71
C LEU A 729 -46.97 -1.66 9.36
N VAL A 730 -47.49 -2.15 10.49
CA VAL A 730 -48.64 -1.53 11.19
C VAL A 730 -48.16 -0.90 12.49
N THR A 731 -48.53 0.36 12.74
CA THR A 731 -48.23 1.04 14.02
C THR A 731 -49.35 2.00 14.42
N ALA A 732 -49.57 2.14 15.73
CA ALA A 732 -50.44 3.14 16.34
C ALA A 732 -49.62 4.28 16.99
N GLY A 733 -48.50 4.66 16.37
CA GLY A 733 -47.62 5.73 16.83
C GLY A 733 -46.43 5.31 17.68
N ARG A 734 -46.32 4.03 18.09
CA ARG A 734 -45.12 3.50 18.77
C ARG A 734 -44.15 2.89 17.75
N VAL A 735 -42.98 3.51 17.62
CA VAL A 735 -41.98 3.14 16.61
C VAL A 735 -40.57 3.10 17.19
N LEU A 736 -39.70 2.30 16.60
CA LEU A 736 -38.26 2.33 16.81
C LEU A 736 -37.59 3.14 15.70
N LEU A 737 -36.66 4.00 16.10
CA LEU A 737 -35.85 4.83 15.20
C LEU A 737 -34.37 4.72 15.55
N PRO A 738 -33.46 4.88 14.59
CA PRO A 738 -32.03 4.94 14.88
C PRO A 738 -31.73 6.18 15.71
N LYS A 739 -31.05 6.04 16.85
CA LYS A 739 -30.72 7.17 17.74
C LYS A 739 -30.05 8.34 16.99
N ALA A 740 -29.04 8.02 16.19
CA ALA A 740 -28.28 9.00 15.41
C ALA A 740 -29.11 9.77 14.36
N ASP A 741 -30.24 9.23 13.93
CA ASP A 741 -31.14 9.91 13.00
C ASP A 741 -32.10 10.88 13.71
N LEU A 742 -32.32 10.74 15.02
CA LEU A 742 -33.13 11.65 15.82
C LEU A 742 -32.36 12.93 16.19
N GLU A 743 -31.13 12.79 16.69
CA GLU A 743 -30.36 13.88 17.30
C GLU A 743 -30.23 15.13 16.41
N GLY A 744 -30.57 16.29 16.98
CA GLY A 744 -30.44 17.60 16.31
C GLY A 744 -31.40 17.83 15.15
N ARG A 745 -32.43 16.98 14.96
CA ARG A 745 -33.47 17.15 13.94
C ARG A 745 -34.72 17.81 14.53
N SER A 746 -35.37 18.63 13.71
CA SER A 746 -36.69 19.23 14.00
C SER A 746 -37.84 18.49 13.31
N MET A 747 -37.56 17.81 12.19
CA MET A 747 -38.54 17.04 11.41
C MET A 747 -37.87 15.88 10.68
N ILE A 748 -38.56 14.73 10.61
CA ILE A 748 -38.12 13.51 9.92
C ILE A 748 -39.31 12.90 9.15
N ARG A 749 -39.06 12.30 7.99
CA ARG A 749 -40.02 11.43 7.28
C ARG A 749 -39.73 9.97 7.63
N LEU A 750 -40.69 9.30 8.28
CA LEU A 750 -40.60 7.85 8.50
C LEU A 750 -40.91 7.15 7.18
N LYS A 751 -39.95 6.44 6.59
CA LYS A 751 -40.08 5.93 5.21
C LYS A 751 -41.39 5.15 4.99
N ASP A 752 -42.11 5.47 3.91
CA ASP A 752 -43.40 4.86 3.51
C ASP A 752 -44.55 4.98 4.53
N LEU A 753 -44.38 5.78 5.60
CA LEU A 753 -45.39 6.04 6.63
C LEU A 753 -45.86 7.51 6.63
N TYR A 754 -45.43 8.35 7.58
CA TYR A 754 -45.76 9.79 7.65
C TYR A 754 -44.58 10.65 8.14
N ASN A 755 -44.80 11.96 8.29
CA ASN A 755 -43.86 12.93 8.86
C ASN A 755 -44.02 13.04 10.38
N ILE A 756 -42.90 13.27 11.08
CA ILE A 756 -42.87 13.57 12.51
C ILE A 756 -42.11 14.88 12.78
N ARG A 757 -42.58 15.65 13.76
CA ARG A 757 -41.86 16.77 14.35
C ARG A 757 -41.24 16.37 15.67
N ILE A 758 -40.04 16.89 15.93
CA ILE A 758 -39.27 16.59 17.12
C ILE A 758 -39.00 17.92 17.82
N ALA A 759 -39.51 18.04 19.05
CA ALA A 759 -39.17 19.09 19.98
C ALA A 759 -38.29 18.49 21.08
N TRP A 760 -37.26 19.22 21.50
CA TRP A 760 -36.30 18.74 22.48
C TRP A 760 -36.52 19.41 23.83
N ASN A 761 -36.63 18.61 24.90
CA ASN A 761 -36.63 19.09 26.27
C ASN A 761 -35.43 18.47 27.01
N GLY A 762 -34.28 19.15 26.99
CA GLY A 762 -33.01 18.53 27.35
C GLY A 762 -32.64 17.43 26.36
N ASP A 763 -32.32 16.24 26.86
CA ASP A 763 -31.97 15.07 26.04
C ASP A 763 -33.19 14.21 25.64
N GLU A 764 -34.40 14.55 26.12
CA GLU A 764 -35.62 13.79 25.80
C GLU A 764 -36.32 14.37 24.55
N PRO A 765 -36.50 13.57 23.48
CA PRO A 765 -37.25 13.99 22.31
C PRO A 765 -38.75 13.84 22.55
N HIS A 766 -39.48 14.94 22.41
CA HIS A 766 -40.93 14.96 22.32
C HIS A 766 -41.35 14.95 20.84
N VAL A 767 -42.03 13.89 20.42
CA VAL A 767 -42.31 13.62 19.00
C VAL A 767 -43.80 13.69 18.72
N SER A 768 -44.19 14.45 17.71
CA SER A 768 -45.59 14.66 17.33
C SER A 768 -45.81 14.42 15.83
N TYR A 769 -47.03 13.99 15.48
CA TYR A 769 -47.43 13.76 14.11
C TYR A 769 -47.45 15.07 13.29
N ALA A 770 -46.89 15.05 12.09
CA ALA A 770 -46.72 16.23 11.24
C ALA A 770 -47.27 16.06 9.81
N GLY A 771 -48.27 15.18 9.63
CA GLY A 771 -48.93 14.94 8.34
C GLY A 771 -48.28 13.85 7.48
N ASP A 772 -49.00 13.34 6.48
CA ASP A 772 -48.54 12.28 5.58
C ASP A 772 -47.78 12.79 4.34
N ALA A 773 -47.95 14.08 4.01
CA ALA A 773 -47.53 14.65 2.74
C ALA A 773 -46.00 14.66 2.60
N LEU A 774 -45.48 13.95 1.59
CA LEU A 774 -44.04 13.91 1.28
C LEU A 774 -43.50 15.30 0.87
N GLU A 775 -44.34 16.15 0.29
CA GLU A 775 -43.98 17.51 -0.13
C GLU A 775 -43.59 18.39 1.06
N ASP A 776 -44.21 18.19 2.22
CA ASP A 776 -43.90 18.94 3.44
C ASP A 776 -42.50 18.58 3.95
N ALA A 777 -42.16 17.28 4.00
CA ALA A 777 -40.81 16.83 4.32
C ALA A 777 -39.77 17.36 3.33
N ARG A 778 -40.07 17.37 2.02
CA ARG A 778 -39.16 17.93 1.00
C ARG A 778 -38.94 19.44 1.18
N ARG A 779 -40.01 20.19 1.49
CA ARG A 779 -39.95 21.64 1.72
C ARG A 779 -39.07 21.98 2.92
N GLU A 780 -39.15 21.20 3.99
CA GLU A 780 -38.31 21.36 5.19
C GLU A 780 -36.96 20.64 5.10
N LYS A 781 -36.66 20.00 3.96
CA LYS A 781 -35.45 19.17 3.75
C LYS A 781 -35.27 18.10 4.84
N ALA A 782 -36.38 17.56 5.34
CA ALA A 782 -36.40 16.52 6.35
C ALA A 782 -35.82 15.20 5.78
N PRO A 783 -34.92 14.52 6.51
CA PRO A 783 -34.38 13.23 6.07
C PRO A 783 -35.47 12.16 6.07
N ILE A 784 -35.35 11.20 5.14
CA ILE A 784 -36.17 9.99 5.13
C ILE A 784 -35.43 8.90 5.90
N VAL A 785 -36.07 8.32 6.91
CA VAL A 785 -35.45 7.44 7.89
C VAL A 785 -36.22 6.10 7.97
N GLN A 786 -35.49 4.99 8.02
CA GLN A 786 -36.09 3.67 8.26
C GLN A 786 -36.53 3.52 9.72
N TRP A 787 -37.58 2.75 9.94
CA TRP A 787 -38.22 2.60 11.25
C TRP A 787 -38.82 1.20 11.39
N LEU A 788 -39.18 0.82 12.61
CA LEU A 788 -39.93 -0.42 12.87
C LEU A 788 -41.10 -0.15 13.82
N PRO A 789 -42.23 -0.85 13.71
CA PRO A 789 -43.22 -0.88 14.78
C PRO A 789 -42.60 -1.42 16.07
N ALA A 790 -42.88 -0.79 17.21
CA ALA A 790 -42.32 -1.23 18.49
C ALA A 790 -42.71 -2.67 18.85
N ASP A 791 -43.86 -3.15 18.38
CA ASP A 791 -44.40 -4.47 18.74
C ASP A 791 -44.13 -5.55 17.67
N ALA A 792 -43.57 -5.20 16.50
CA ALA A 792 -43.30 -6.13 15.40
C ALA A 792 -41.84 -6.03 14.95
N LYS A 793 -40.94 -6.65 15.73
CA LYS A 793 -39.48 -6.54 15.58
C LYS A 793 -38.78 -7.84 15.98
N LEU A 794 -37.63 -8.12 15.37
CA LEU A 794 -36.71 -9.17 15.80
C LEU A 794 -35.34 -8.59 16.16
N PRO A 795 -34.74 -8.96 17.30
CA PRO A 795 -33.35 -8.66 17.59
C PRO A 795 -32.44 -9.08 16.44
N CYS A 796 -31.56 -8.19 16.02
CA CYS A 796 -30.67 -8.42 14.89
C CYS A 796 -29.27 -7.90 15.21
N THR A 797 -28.28 -8.75 14.99
CA THR A 797 -26.86 -8.39 15.05
C THR A 797 -26.30 -8.35 13.64
N LEU A 798 -25.83 -7.17 13.21
CA LEU A 798 -25.17 -7.00 11.92
C LEU A 798 -23.65 -6.92 12.14
N LEU A 799 -22.95 -8.00 11.80
CA LEU A 799 -21.50 -8.14 11.92
C LEU A 799 -20.79 -7.44 10.75
N ARG A 800 -19.79 -6.61 11.08
CA ARG A 800 -18.97 -5.86 10.12
C ARG A 800 -17.50 -6.04 10.46
N GLN A 801 -16.64 -5.67 9.52
CA GLN A 801 -15.18 -5.71 9.73
C GLN A 801 -14.68 -4.61 10.70
N ASP A 802 -15.49 -3.57 10.96
CA ASP A 802 -15.19 -2.46 11.87
C ASP A 802 -15.97 -2.54 13.20
N GLY A 803 -16.66 -3.66 13.47
CA GLY A 803 -17.44 -3.90 14.68
C GLY A 803 -18.77 -4.59 14.39
N SER A 804 -19.65 -4.65 15.39
CA SER A 804 -21.04 -5.09 15.20
C SER A 804 -22.00 -3.94 15.42
N LEU A 805 -23.14 -3.98 14.71
CA LEU A 805 -24.29 -3.16 15.06
C LEU A 805 -25.38 -4.04 15.65
N GLU A 806 -25.75 -3.73 16.90
CA GLU A 806 -26.92 -4.30 17.56
C GLU A 806 -28.16 -3.46 17.26
N GLY A 807 -29.28 -4.12 17.05
CA GLY A 807 -30.54 -3.44 16.79
C GLY A 807 -31.70 -4.39 16.58
N PHE A 808 -32.69 -3.93 15.81
CA PHE A 808 -33.83 -4.74 15.42
C PHE A 808 -34.05 -4.69 13.91
N CYS A 809 -34.57 -5.77 13.35
CA CYS A 809 -35.00 -5.87 11.96
C CYS A 809 -36.48 -6.29 11.86
N GLU A 810 -37.03 -6.23 10.65
CA GLU A 810 -38.37 -6.75 10.36
C GLU A 810 -38.44 -8.27 10.58
N PRO A 811 -39.53 -8.81 11.15
CA PRO A 811 -39.67 -10.25 11.37
C PRO A 811 -39.53 -11.13 10.11
N LEU A 812 -39.88 -10.59 8.94
CA LEU A 812 -39.78 -11.29 7.66
C LEU A 812 -38.32 -11.63 7.27
N VAL A 813 -37.33 -10.92 7.82
CA VAL A 813 -35.90 -11.17 7.55
C VAL A 813 -35.48 -12.58 7.97
N ALA A 814 -36.15 -13.18 8.97
CA ALA A 814 -35.88 -14.56 9.38
C ALA A 814 -36.11 -15.60 8.27
N GLY A 815 -36.91 -15.28 7.25
CA GLY A 815 -37.13 -16.14 6.08
C GLY A 815 -36.05 -16.04 5.00
N GLU A 816 -35.04 -15.19 5.18
CA GLU A 816 -34.00 -14.90 4.17
C GLU A 816 -32.63 -15.49 4.53
N VAL A 817 -32.57 -16.50 5.42
CA VAL A 817 -31.32 -17.21 5.76
C VAL A 817 -30.60 -17.69 4.49
N ASP A 818 -29.27 -17.53 4.49
CA ASP A 818 -28.34 -17.76 3.38
C ASP A 818 -28.46 -16.80 2.19
N ARG A 819 -29.41 -15.86 2.20
CA ARG A 819 -29.60 -14.88 1.13
C ARG A 819 -29.02 -13.52 1.49
N VAL A 820 -28.66 -12.79 0.43
CA VAL A 820 -28.29 -11.38 0.53
C VAL A 820 -29.55 -10.53 0.45
N VAL A 821 -29.75 -9.70 1.48
CA VAL A 821 -30.79 -8.67 1.53
C VAL A 821 -30.16 -7.29 1.52
N GLN A 822 -30.97 -6.26 1.25
CA GLN A 822 -30.57 -4.87 1.46
C GLN A 822 -31.27 -4.32 2.69
N PHE A 823 -30.50 -3.97 3.71
CA PHE A 823 -30.98 -3.11 4.78
C PHE A 823 -30.98 -1.67 4.28
N GLU A 824 -32.16 -1.09 4.09
CA GLU A 824 -32.30 0.24 3.52
C GLU A 824 -31.54 1.29 4.34
N ARG A 825 -30.82 2.19 3.66
CA ARG A 825 -29.91 3.19 4.23
C ARG A 825 -28.67 2.63 4.96
N ILE A 826 -28.53 1.31 5.05
CA ILE A 826 -27.40 0.64 5.71
C ILE A 826 -26.47 -0.03 4.69
N GLY A 827 -27.01 -0.88 3.82
CA GLY A 827 -26.26 -1.60 2.80
C GLY A 827 -26.75 -3.05 2.61
N PHE A 828 -26.00 -3.83 1.84
CA PHE A 828 -26.24 -5.25 1.61
C PHE A 828 -25.66 -6.09 2.73
N ALA A 829 -26.40 -7.13 3.13
CA ALA A 829 -25.97 -8.08 4.15
C ALA A 829 -26.48 -9.49 3.82
N ARG A 830 -25.65 -10.51 4.04
CA ARG A 830 -26.07 -11.90 4.02
C ARG A 830 -26.66 -12.28 5.37
N ILE A 831 -27.85 -12.87 5.39
CA ILE A 831 -28.42 -13.41 6.63
C ILE A 831 -27.76 -14.76 6.91
N ASP A 832 -27.05 -14.86 8.02
CA ASP A 832 -26.29 -16.07 8.40
C ASP A 832 -27.18 -17.05 9.16
N SER A 833 -27.98 -16.54 10.10
CA SER A 833 -28.86 -17.37 10.93
C SER A 833 -30.08 -16.62 11.44
N ALA A 834 -31.10 -17.38 11.81
CA ALA A 834 -32.33 -16.88 12.43
C ALA A 834 -32.75 -17.81 13.59
N ASP A 835 -31.90 -17.92 14.61
CA ASP A 835 -32.04 -18.87 15.71
C ASP A 835 -32.54 -18.21 16.99
N ASN A 836 -33.35 -18.93 17.78
CA ASN A 836 -33.85 -18.48 19.09
C ASN A 836 -34.54 -17.09 19.05
N GLY A 837 -35.18 -16.76 17.93
CA GLY A 837 -35.83 -15.46 17.74
C GLY A 837 -34.86 -14.29 17.56
N ARG A 838 -33.60 -14.54 17.17
CA ARG A 838 -32.59 -13.53 16.84
C ARG A 838 -32.03 -13.77 15.44
N VAL A 839 -31.81 -12.70 14.70
CA VAL A 839 -31.16 -12.73 13.38
C VAL A 839 -29.69 -12.36 13.53
N SER A 840 -28.81 -13.12 12.88
CA SER A 840 -27.41 -12.75 12.66
C SER A 840 -27.19 -12.51 11.18
N ALA A 841 -26.56 -11.39 10.83
CA ALA A 841 -26.26 -11.02 9.45
C ALA A 841 -24.82 -10.54 9.31
N TYR A 842 -24.20 -10.84 8.17
CA TYR A 842 -22.87 -10.35 7.80
C TYR A 842 -22.98 -9.26 6.76
N PHE A 843 -22.35 -8.12 7.04
CA PHE A 843 -22.33 -6.98 6.13
C PHE A 843 -21.42 -7.25 4.92
N ALA A 844 -21.97 -7.05 3.73
CA ALA A 844 -21.23 -7.17 2.48
C ALA A 844 -20.55 -5.83 2.15
N HIS A 845 -21.36 -4.84 1.78
CA HIS A 845 -20.97 -3.49 1.37
C HIS A 845 -22.22 -2.58 1.29
N ARG A 846 -22.03 -1.28 1.03
CA ARG A 846 -23.13 -0.32 0.87
C ARG A 846 -23.81 -0.38 -0.49
#